data_AF-A0A927ZD74-F1
#
_entry.id   AF-A0A927ZD74-F1
#
_cell.length_a   1.000
_cell.length_b   1.000
_cell.length_c   1.000
_cell.angle_alpha   90.00
_cell.angle_beta   90.00
_cell.angle_gamma   90.00
#
_symmetry.space_group_name_H-M   'P 1'
#
loop_
_entity.id
_entity.type
_entity.pdbx_description
1 polymer ?
#
loop_
_entity_poly.entity_id
_entity_poly.type
_entity_poly.pdbx_seq_one_letter_code
_entity_poly.pdbx_strand_id
1 'polypeptide(L)'
;IQSTERDTLTGLYNREYFFRYAEQYDQFHPNTETDAVIVDINHFHMINERYGKSYGDEILCQIGEKLLEAISAKGGIACRREADTFLVYCPHREDYEEILENASVSLRDEDTSENRVRLRMGIYYCTDKSIDIERRFDRAKMAADIVRGSFTQSIGIYDNDLHKRQLYAERLIEDFATAVKEKQFEVYYQPKFDIRSDTPMLTSAEALVRWIHPELGMINPGVFIPLFEDNGLIQRLDNYVWRETARQIKEWNDRLGCAIPVSVNVSRIDMFDPKLPDTLLEILNERDLTGKDFLLEITESTYTKDSEKIIATANILREKGFQIEMDDFGTGYSSLNMISSLPIDALKLDMQFVRNAFKEGGNTHMVEVIIGISDFLGVPVIAEGVETEEQLHTLKALGCDIVQGYFFSKPVPAKEFEPFILQKKEAKYAATEAEFAAREQEQTESELLARKAKLDLLREGAGAAIGLDDSSLPEQQVKEHTGIQLKTASIFFVILALIAAVALLVSDIAVGKGYQRMSQASDRYISAQMAATNMESGSDYLTDRVRCFVVTGEIDYLNDFIEEIQVTKRRDKAVEDLERLLAGSDSNAIDDLNAALSLSNELVNIENKAMRLMIEAEDIDLSVVPEEIAEIELTQDELAMSKEELKEKAQTLVFDNNYMHYKDRIRENVNLCTQSLIHSSSQELESASANLSLLVNLQTALTIIFFLIVLAIIIIITLMVRKPLTKMVLSMQEQKEITPTGVEELRFVTRIYNQVLHENKHVREKLSHEASHDALTGLLNRGAYDLLMENTDKEHMALILIDVDYFKQVNDTYGHAVGDKVLKRVADLMKDSFRSVDILCRIGGDEFVVVMTRVNSSMRQLVRDKINRMNDILQHPKDDLPPVSLSVGVAFSDRENPEGDIFHDADAALYEVKEAGRKGCVIFGSPAGNKK
;
A
#
# COMPACT_ATOMS: atom_id res chain seq x y z
N ILE A 1 -38.16 38.78 -19.26
CA ILE A 1 -38.81 38.06 -18.14
C ILE A 1 -38.17 36.68 -17.98
N GLN A 2 -38.17 35.80 -18.99
CA GLN A 2 -37.48 34.49 -18.89
C GLN A 2 -35.95 34.58 -18.67
N SER A 3 -35.26 35.59 -19.20
CA SER A 3 -33.81 35.77 -19.04
C SER A 3 -33.36 36.19 -17.64
N THR A 4 -34.28 36.63 -16.77
CA THR A 4 -33.99 37.05 -15.39
C THR A 4 -34.31 35.98 -14.35
N GLU A 5 -35.08 34.95 -14.71
CA GLU A 5 -35.51 33.89 -13.78
C GLU A 5 -34.64 32.63 -13.85
N ARG A 6 -33.85 32.48 -14.91
CA ARG A 6 -33.08 31.27 -15.20
C ARG A 6 -31.58 31.54 -15.25
N ASP A 7 -30.79 30.54 -14.86
CA ASP A 7 -29.35 30.51 -15.03
C ASP A 7 -28.99 30.52 -16.52
N THR A 8 -28.07 31.40 -16.92
CA THR A 8 -27.74 31.62 -18.33
C THR A 8 -27.00 30.45 -18.97
N LEU A 9 -26.36 29.60 -18.15
CA LEU A 9 -25.60 28.44 -18.63
C LEU A 9 -26.49 27.21 -18.73
N THR A 10 -27.13 26.82 -17.63
CA THR A 10 -27.85 25.53 -17.51
C THR A 10 -29.33 25.61 -17.86
N GLY A 11 -29.92 26.82 -17.93
CA GLY A 11 -31.35 27.01 -18.17
C GLY A 11 -32.25 26.62 -16.99
N LEU A 12 -31.69 26.20 -15.86
CA LEU A 12 -32.41 25.96 -14.60
C LEU A 12 -32.84 27.28 -13.94
N TYR A 13 -33.69 27.24 -12.90
CA TYR A 13 -33.99 28.45 -12.13
C TYR A 13 -32.74 28.99 -11.44
N ASN A 14 -32.65 30.30 -11.29
CA ASN A 14 -31.66 30.88 -10.39
C ASN A 14 -32.12 30.75 -8.92
N ARG A 15 -31.20 30.98 -7.99
CA ARG A 15 -31.42 30.81 -6.54
C ARG A 15 -32.66 31.57 -6.04
N GLU A 16 -32.79 32.84 -6.40
CA GLU A 16 -33.84 33.73 -5.86
C GLU A 16 -35.24 33.25 -6.27
N TYR A 17 -35.43 32.90 -7.54
CA TYR A 17 -36.73 32.42 -8.03
C TYR A 17 -37.02 30.98 -7.60
N PHE A 18 -35.99 30.14 -7.45
CA PHE A 18 -36.15 28.78 -6.97
C PHE A 18 -36.79 28.73 -5.58
N PHE A 19 -36.26 29.47 -4.60
CA PHE A 19 -36.82 29.47 -3.25
C PHE A 19 -38.24 30.03 -3.22
N ARG A 20 -38.51 31.09 -3.97
CA ARG A 20 -39.88 31.64 -4.10
C ARG A 20 -40.86 30.64 -4.70
N TYR A 21 -40.46 29.91 -5.74
CA TYR A 21 -41.32 28.89 -6.34
C TYR A 21 -41.47 27.65 -5.45
N ALA A 22 -40.44 27.29 -4.68
CA ALA A 22 -40.53 26.21 -3.69
C ALA A 22 -41.55 26.57 -2.58
N GLU A 23 -41.54 27.81 -2.10
CA GLU A 23 -42.52 28.30 -1.10
C GLU A 23 -43.94 28.27 -1.65
N GLN A 24 -44.12 28.75 -2.88
CA GLN A 24 -45.41 28.67 -3.57
C GLN A 24 -45.87 27.22 -3.75
N TYR A 25 -44.94 26.31 -4.07
CA TYR A 25 -45.24 24.90 -4.21
C TYR A 25 -45.82 24.32 -2.90
N ASP A 26 -45.23 24.62 -1.76
CA ASP A 26 -45.76 24.22 -0.45
C ASP A 26 -47.15 24.81 -0.15
N GLN A 27 -47.39 26.06 -0.55
CA GLN A 27 -48.70 26.71 -0.39
C GLN A 27 -49.79 26.02 -1.21
N PHE A 28 -49.48 25.60 -2.45
CA PHE A 28 -50.43 24.88 -3.32
C PHE A 28 -50.56 23.40 -2.97
N HIS A 29 -49.54 22.80 -2.35
CA HIS A 29 -49.47 21.38 -2.02
C HIS A 29 -49.13 21.11 -0.54
N PRO A 30 -49.96 21.55 0.42
CA PRO A 30 -49.63 21.48 1.85
C PRO A 30 -49.48 20.04 2.36
N ASN A 31 -50.25 19.09 1.83
CA ASN A 31 -50.26 17.69 2.28
C ASN A 31 -49.31 16.76 1.51
N THR A 32 -48.60 17.26 0.50
CA THR A 32 -47.66 16.45 -0.29
C THR A 32 -46.32 16.37 0.42
N GLU A 33 -45.84 15.17 0.73
CA GLU A 33 -44.47 14.99 1.22
C GLU A 33 -43.47 15.37 0.11
N THR A 34 -42.45 16.12 0.49
CA THR A 34 -41.49 16.73 -0.44
C THR A 34 -40.08 16.50 0.07
N ASP A 35 -39.15 16.32 -0.84
CA ASP A 35 -37.73 16.12 -0.54
C ASP A 35 -36.94 17.36 -0.95
N ALA A 36 -35.94 17.72 -0.13
CA ALA A 36 -34.92 18.69 -0.50
C ALA A 36 -33.63 17.95 -0.86
N VAL A 37 -33.12 18.17 -2.06
CA VAL A 37 -31.99 17.41 -2.62
C VAL A 37 -30.91 18.37 -3.11
N ILE A 38 -29.68 18.11 -2.71
CA ILE A 38 -28.48 18.80 -3.21
C ILE A 38 -27.66 17.82 -4.04
N VAL A 39 -27.22 18.25 -5.21
CA VAL A 39 -26.28 17.52 -6.07
C VAL A 39 -25.04 18.37 -6.27
N ASP A 40 -23.86 17.77 -6.10
CA ASP A 40 -22.56 18.44 -6.15
C ASP A 40 -21.56 17.59 -6.95
N ILE A 41 -20.60 18.24 -7.63
CA ILE A 41 -19.61 17.55 -8.47
C ILE A 41 -18.30 17.40 -7.69
N ASN A 42 -17.81 16.17 -7.53
CA ASN A 42 -16.56 15.94 -6.81
C ASN A 42 -15.36 16.53 -7.56
N HIS A 43 -14.56 17.34 -6.86
CA HIS A 43 -13.31 17.95 -7.37
C HIS A 43 -13.47 18.75 -8.69
N PHE A 44 -14.58 19.49 -8.86
CA PHE A 44 -14.84 20.23 -10.09
C PHE A 44 -13.74 21.23 -10.49
N HIS A 45 -13.05 21.83 -9.52
CA HIS A 45 -11.89 22.70 -9.80
C HIS A 45 -10.77 21.95 -10.56
N MET A 46 -10.50 20.69 -10.23
CA MET A 46 -9.49 19.87 -10.92
C MET A 46 -9.91 19.58 -12.37
N ILE A 47 -11.21 19.42 -12.62
CA ILE A 47 -11.74 19.23 -13.97
C ILE A 47 -11.50 20.49 -14.80
N ASN A 48 -11.80 21.67 -14.25
CA ASN A 48 -11.55 22.94 -14.92
C ASN A 48 -10.07 23.21 -15.18
N GLU A 49 -9.18 22.88 -14.23
CA GLU A 49 -7.73 23.03 -14.42
C GLU A 49 -7.18 22.10 -15.48
N ARG A 50 -7.68 20.85 -15.55
CA ARG A 50 -7.14 19.82 -16.45
C ARG A 50 -7.66 19.93 -17.87
N TYR A 51 -8.95 20.24 -18.04
CA TYR A 51 -9.62 20.19 -19.36
C TYR A 51 -10.12 21.57 -19.83
N GLY A 52 -9.96 22.60 -19.00
CA GLY A 52 -10.39 23.97 -19.28
C GLY A 52 -11.86 24.23 -18.92
N LYS A 53 -12.17 25.52 -18.78
CA LYS A 53 -13.49 25.99 -18.33
C LYS A 53 -14.62 25.60 -19.29
N SER A 54 -14.38 25.60 -20.61
CA SER A 54 -15.40 25.26 -21.60
C SER A 54 -15.91 23.82 -21.45
N TYR A 55 -15.03 22.88 -21.09
CA TYR A 55 -15.39 21.49 -20.81
C TYR A 55 -16.17 21.36 -19.50
N GLY A 56 -15.78 22.11 -18.46
CA GLY A 56 -16.55 22.20 -17.22
C GLY A 56 -17.95 22.77 -17.43
N ASP A 57 -18.09 23.80 -18.27
CA ASP A 57 -19.37 24.40 -18.64
C ASP A 57 -20.28 23.39 -19.38
N GLU A 58 -19.72 22.55 -20.25
CA GLU A 58 -20.44 21.47 -20.93
C GLU A 58 -20.98 20.41 -19.94
N ILE A 59 -20.16 19.98 -18.98
CA ILE A 59 -20.56 19.04 -17.91
C ILE A 59 -21.72 19.63 -17.09
N LEU A 60 -21.65 20.91 -16.72
CA LEU A 60 -22.70 21.58 -15.96
C LEU A 60 -24.03 21.62 -16.72
N CYS A 61 -23.99 21.86 -18.03
CA CYS A 61 -25.18 21.83 -18.89
C CYS A 61 -25.79 20.43 -18.95
N GLN A 62 -24.98 19.39 -19.16
CA GLN A 62 -25.47 18.01 -19.25
C GLN A 62 -26.10 17.54 -17.93
N ILE A 63 -25.48 17.85 -16.79
CA ILE A 63 -26.04 17.54 -15.47
C ILE A 63 -27.37 18.29 -15.26
N GLY A 64 -27.40 19.59 -15.60
CA GLY A 64 -28.61 20.39 -15.48
C GLY A 64 -29.78 19.84 -16.31
N GLU A 65 -29.51 19.43 -17.55
CA GLU A 65 -30.51 18.82 -18.44
C GLU A 65 -31.03 17.49 -17.90
N LYS A 66 -30.13 16.61 -17.44
CA LYS A 66 -30.51 15.29 -16.90
C LYS A 66 -31.30 15.38 -15.60
N LEU A 67 -30.91 16.30 -14.71
CA LEU A 67 -31.69 16.57 -13.50
C LEU A 67 -33.08 17.10 -13.87
N LEU A 68 -33.17 18.03 -14.81
CA LEU A 68 -34.46 18.56 -15.26
C LEU A 68 -35.35 17.48 -15.90
N GLU A 69 -34.78 16.60 -16.73
CA GLU A 69 -35.47 15.46 -17.34
C GLU A 69 -36.04 14.53 -16.24
N ALA A 70 -35.22 14.15 -15.25
CA ALA A 70 -35.61 13.28 -14.16
C ALA A 70 -36.74 13.86 -13.27
N ILE A 71 -36.73 15.18 -13.07
CA ILE A 71 -37.66 15.87 -12.17
C ILE A 71 -38.96 16.25 -12.89
N SER A 72 -38.88 16.63 -14.16
CA SER A 72 -40.04 17.05 -14.95
C SER A 72 -41.10 15.95 -15.10
N ALA A 73 -40.70 14.67 -15.08
CA ALA A 73 -41.59 13.52 -15.21
C ALA A 73 -42.56 13.32 -14.04
N LYS A 74 -42.20 13.74 -12.81
CA LYS A 74 -43.01 13.53 -11.58
C LYS A 74 -43.38 14.83 -10.84
N GLY A 75 -43.02 15.98 -11.40
CA GLY A 75 -43.21 17.29 -10.78
C GLY A 75 -42.05 17.66 -9.85
N GLY A 76 -41.67 18.94 -9.86
CA GLY A 76 -40.59 19.49 -9.05
C GLY A 76 -39.89 20.64 -9.77
N ILE A 77 -38.97 21.29 -9.07
CA ILE A 77 -38.18 22.40 -9.58
C ILE A 77 -36.70 22.16 -9.28
N ALA A 78 -35.83 22.68 -10.15
CA ALA A 78 -34.40 22.56 -10.03
C ALA A 78 -33.71 23.90 -10.25
N CYS A 79 -32.60 24.09 -9.57
CA CYS A 79 -31.81 25.30 -9.57
C CYS A 79 -30.32 24.98 -9.58
N ARG A 80 -29.52 25.78 -10.27
CA ARG A 80 -28.08 25.84 -10.04
C ARG A 80 -27.81 26.96 -9.04
N ARG A 81 -27.29 26.62 -7.86
CA ARG A 81 -27.07 27.58 -6.77
C ARG A 81 -25.86 28.45 -7.09
N GLU A 82 -24.68 27.86 -7.03
CA GLU A 82 -23.37 28.49 -7.28
C GLU A 82 -22.40 27.41 -7.80
N ALA A 83 -21.48 27.78 -8.70
CA ALA A 83 -20.45 26.92 -9.26
C ALA A 83 -20.95 25.54 -9.76
N ASP A 84 -20.72 24.49 -8.99
CA ASP A 84 -20.96 23.07 -9.26
C ASP A 84 -22.10 22.46 -8.44
N THR A 85 -22.84 23.26 -7.67
CA THR A 85 -23.92 22.79 -6.80
C THR A 85 -25.31 23.05 -7.40
N PHE A 86 -26.13 22.00 -7.43
CA PHE A 86 -27.52 21.99 -7.88
C PHE A 86 -28.48 21.71 -6.72
N LEU A 87 -29.63 22.37 -6.71
CA LEU A 87 -30.71 22.18 -5.76
C LEU A 87 -31.93 21.63 -6.48
N VAL A 88 -32.61 20.67 -5.87
CA VAL A 88 -33.82 20.05 -6.39
C VAL A 88 -34.87 19.98 -5.28
N TYR A 89 -36.07 20.45 -5.57
CA TYR A 89 -37.23 20.35 -4.70
C TYR A 89 -38.35 19.61 -5.43
N CYS A 90 -38.77 18.47 -4.92
CA CYS A 90 -39.73 17.59 -5.58
C CYS A 90 -40.61 16.85 -4.55
N PRO A 91 -41.74 16.25 -4.97
CA PRO A 91 -42.46 15.26 -4.16
C PRO A 91 -41.54 14.11 -3.75
N HIS A 92 -41.85 13.45 -2.64
CA HIS A 92 -41.05 12.33 -2.13
C HIS A 92 -40.83 11.23 -3.19
N ARG A 93 -39.58 10.72 -3.30
CA ARG A 93 -39.19 9.67 -4.26
C ARG A 93 -38.19 8.68 -3.65
N GLU A 94 -38.09 7.50 -4.27
CA GLU A 94 -37.13 6.45 -3.90
C GLU A 94 -36.09 6.17 -5.02
N ASP A 95 -36.21 6.80 -6.19
CA ASP A 95 -35.41 6.52 -7.40
C ASP A 95 -34.12 7.35 -7.51
N TYR A 96 -33.60 7.89 -6.39
CA TYR A 96 -32.46 8.80 -6.40
C TYR A 96 -31.12 8.18 -6.85
N GLU A 97 -30.89 6.89 -6.57
CA GLU A 97 -29.71 6.17 -7.05
C GLU A 97 -29.68 6.10 -8.57
N GLU A 98 -30.81 5.77 -9.20
CA GLU A 98 -30.95 5.69 -10.65
C GLU A 98 -30.77 7.07 -11.30
N ILE A 99 -31.34 8.13 -10.70
CA ILE A 99 -31.18 9.51 -11.17
C ILE A 99 -29.70 9.91 -11.16
N LEU A 100 -28.98 9.61 -10.08
CA LEU A 100 -27.57 9.95 -9.93
C LEU A 100 -26.68 9.13 -10.88
N GLU A 101 -26.99 7.84 -11.06
CA GLU A 101 -26.27 6.97 -12.00
C GLU A 101 -26.48 7.42 -13.46
N ASN A 102 -27.71 7.71 -13.87
CA ASN A 102 -28.01 8.20 -15.22
C ASN A 102 -27.32 9.54 -15.52
N ALA A 103 -27.31 10.44 -14.54
CA ALA A 103 -26.57 11.71 -14.65
C ALA A 103 -25.05 11.51 -14.71
N SER A 104 -24.52 10.45 -14.07
CA SER A 104 -23.08 10.14 -14.06
C SER A 104 -22.61 9.36 -15.30
N VAL A 105 -23.44 8.48 -15.85
CA VAL A 105 -23.13 7.64 -17.03
C VAL A 105 -23.08 8.46 -18.31
N SER A 106 -23.94 9.46 -18.42
CA SER A 106 -24.00 10.38 -19.58
C SER A 106 -22.73 11.24 -19.74
N LEU A 107 -21.85 11.26 -18.73
CA LEU A 107 -20.59 12.01 -18.70
C LEU A 107 -19.36 11.15 -19.11
N ARG A 108 -19.58 9.92 -19.60
CA ARG A 108 -18.49 9.05 -20.10
C ARG A 108 -18.29 9.28 -21.59
N ASP A 109 -17.13 9.80 -21.97
CA ASP A 109 -16.71 9.85 -23.38
C ASP A 109 -16.56 8.43 -23.94
N GLU A 110 -17.07 8.19 -25.14
CA GLU A 110 -17.02 6.87 -25.82
C GLU A 110 -15.58 6.39 -26.11
N ASP A 111 -14.59 7.29 -26.08
CA ASP A 111 -13.19 7.00 -26.44
C ASP A 111 -12.20 6.89 -25.26
N THR A 112 -12.59 7.20 -24.01
CA THR A 112 -11.66 7.08 -22.86
C THR A 112 -12.32 6.52 -21.60
N SER A 113 -11.88 5.33 -21.20
CA SER A 113 -12.32 4.65 -19.96
C SER A 113 -11.81 5.30 -18.66
N GLU A 114 -11.08 6.41 -18.75
CA GLU A 114 -10.35 7.04 -17.63
C GLU A 114 -11.05 8.26 -17.01
N ASN A 115 -12.04 8.87 -17.67
CA ASN A 115 -12.70 10.09 -17.18
C ASN A 115 -14.09 9.79 -16.60
N ARG A 116 -14.17 9.46 -15.30
CA ARG A 116 -15.45 9.35 -14.58
C ARG A 116 -15.69 10.58 -13.72
N VAL A 117 -16.52 11.51 -14.20
CA VAL A 117 -17.08 12.58 -13.36
C VAL A 117 -17.97 11.92 -12.31
N ARG A 118 -17.66 12.15 -11.03
CA ARG A 118 -18.43 11.59 -9.91
C ARG A 118 -19.33 12.66 -9.31
N LEU A 119 -20.61 12.34 -9.23
CA LEU A 119 -21.61 13.17 -8.58
C LEU A 119 -21.84 12.71 -7.14
N ARG A 120 -22.23 13.67 -6.31
CA ARG A 120 -22.55 13.49 -4.90
C ARG A 120 -23.91 14.07 -4.62
N MET A 121 -24.74 13.37 -3.86
CA MET A 121 -26.10 13.79 -3.56
C MET A 121 -26.36 13.78 -2.05
N GLY A 122 -26.99 14.83 -1.54
CA GLY A 122 -27.49 14.90 -0.17
C GLY A 122 -29.00 15.09 -0.17
N ILE A 123 -29.71 14.27 0.58
CA ILE A 123 -31.18 14.21 0.55
C ILE A 123 -31.73 14.46 1.95
N TYR A 124 -32.70 15.35 2.09
CA TYR A 124 -33.56 15.44 3.26
C TYR A 124 -34.97 14.99 2.87
N TYR A 125 -35.32 13.76 3.25
CA TYR A 125 -36.62 13.16 2.96
C TYR A 125 -37.75 13.82 3.74
N CYS A 126 -38.93 13.86 3.11
CA CYS A 126 -40.20 14.24 3.73
C CYS A 126 -40.04 15.48 4.63
N THR A 127 -39.54 16.56 4.02
CA THR A 127 -39.08 17.75 4.72
C THR A 127 -40.14 18.33 5.67
N ASP A 128 -39.68 18.74 6.86
CA ASP A 128 -40.56 19.40 7.82
C ASP A 128 -40.99 20.77 7.28
N LYS A 129 -42.28 20.92 6.99
CA LYS A 129 -42.82 22.16 6.41
C LYS A 129 -42.87 23.34 7.38
N SER A 130 -42.65 23.10 8.68
CA SER A 130 -42.59 24.17 9.69
C SER A 130 -41.28 24.96 9.65
N ILE A 131 -40.24 24.41 9.02
CA ILE A 131 -38.97 25.11 8.81
C ILE A 131 -38.90 25.76 7.43
N ASP A 132 -38.21 26.89 7.39
CA ASP A 132 -37.90 27.64 6.18
C ASP A 132 -37.23 26.76 5.10
N ILE A 133 -37.51 27.02 3.83
CA ILE A 133 -37.02 26.19 2.73
C ILE A 133 -35.50 26.21 2.63
N GLU A 134 -34.85 27.35 2.87
CA GLU A 134 -33.38 27.40 2.84
C GLU A 134 -32.78 26.45 3.89
N ARG A 135 -33.37 26.40 5.10
CA ARG A 135 -32.94 25.49 6.17
C ARG A 135 -33.12 24.01 5.80
N ARG A 136 -34.10 23.66 4.98
CA ARG A 136 -34.26 22.27 4.47
C ARG A 136 -33.12 21.90 3.54
N PHE A 137 -32.69 22.82 2.69
CA PHE A 137 -31.52 22.63 1.83
C PHE A 137 -30.20 22.64 2.60
N ASP A 138 -30.11 23.38 3.71
CA ASP A 138 -28.95 23.27 4.61
C ASP A 138 -28.84 21.86 5.20
N ARG A 139 -29.97 21.24 5.59
CA ARG A 139 -30.00 19.83 6.05
C ARG A 139 -29.58 18.86 4.96
N ALA A 140 -30.09 19.02 3.73
CA ALA A 140 -29.66 18.24 2.59
C ALA A 140 -28.16 18.42 2.29
N LYS A 141 -27.63 19.64 2.46
CA LYS A 141 -26.19 19.92 2.33
C LYS A 141 -25.35 19.15 3.35
N MET A 142 -25.76 19.14 4.62
CA MET A 142 -25.06 18.38 5.66
C MET A 142 -24.96 16.89 5.28
N ALA A 143 -26.04 16.31 4.74
CA ALA A 143 -26.05 14.93 4.27
C ALA A 143 -25.08 14.72 3.10
N ALA A 144 -25.02 15.65 2.13
CA ALA A 144 -24.04 15.59 1.05
C ALA A 144 -22.59 15.67 1.57
N ASP A 145 -22.34 16.51 2.58
CA ASP A 145 -21.01 16.72 3.14
C ASP A 145 -20.44 15.53 3.91
N ILE A 146 -21.27 14.62 4.41
CA ILE A 146 -20.82 13.38 5.05
C ILE A 146 -20.28 12.35 4.07
N VAL A 147 -20.86 12.29 2.87
CA VAL A 147 -20.35 11.42 1.81
C VAL A 147 -19.18 12.06 1.05
N ARG A 148 -18.69 13.23 1.50
CA ARG A 148 -17.49 13.87 0.93
C ARG A 148 -16.27 12.99 1.18
N GLY A 149 -15.57 12.62 0.11
CA GLY A 149 -14.36 11.78 0.20
C GLY A 149 -14.64 10.27 0.31
N SER A 150 -15.90 9.85 0.40
CA SER A 150 -16.26 8.43 0.29
C SER A 150 -16.09 7.94 -1.15
N PHE A 151 -15.37 6.84 -1.34
CA PHE A 151 -15.16 6.23 -2.66
C PHE A 151 -16.29 5.29 -3.08
N THR A 152 -17.10 4.84 -2.13
CA THR A 152 -18.16 3.83 -2.29
C THR A 152 -19.56 4.40 -2.17
N GLN A 153 -19.74 5.48 -1.41
CA GLN A 153 -21.05 6.08 -1.16
C GLN A 153 -21.14 7.47 -1.79
N SER A 154 -22.09 7.66 -2.70
CA SER A 154 -22.34 8.93 -3.40
C SER A 154 -23.61 9.64 -2.92
N ILE A 155 -24.44 8.99 -2.11
CA ILE A 155 -25.69 9.55 -1.57
C ILE A 155 -25.66 9.55 -0.05
N GLY A 156 -25.82 10.74 0.54
CA GLY A 156 -26.05 10.93 1.96
C GLY A 156 -27.50 11.27 2.23
N ILE A 157 -28.09 10.64 3.26
CA ILE A 157 -29.46 10.92 3.70
C ILE A 157 -29.37 11.63 5.05
N TYR A 158 -30.05 12.76 5.16
CA TYR A 158 -30.15 13.51 6.39
C TYR A 158 -31.04 12.76 7.37
N ASP A 159 -30.49 12.46 8.55
CA ASP A 159 -31.24 12.04 9.72
C ASP A 159 -31.15 13.11 10.82
N ASN A 160 -32.08 13.09 11.78
CA ASN A 160 -32.09 14.06 12.87
C ASN A 160 -30.94 13.88 13.87
N ASP A 161 -30.27 12.73 13.88
CA ASP A 161 -29.16 12.45 14.80
C ASP A 161 -27.82 12.99 14.27
N LEU A 162 -27.68 13.06 12.96
CA LEU A 162 -26.57 13.64 12.19
C LEU A 162 -26.46 15.14 12.43
N HIS A 163 -27.59 15.85 12.40
CA HIS A 163 -27.61 17.27 12.75
C HIS A 163 -27.25 17.53 14.22
N LYS A 164 -27.73 16.69 15.14
CA LYS A 164 -27.35 16.78 16.55
C LYS A 164 -25.85 16.57 16.74
N ARG A 165 -25.25 15.61 16.02
CA ARG A 165 -23.78 15.37 16.06
C ARG A 165 -23.00 16.57 15.55
N GLN A 166 -23.46 17.22 14.49
CA GLN A 166 -22.79 18.40 13.95
C GLN A 166 -22.90 19.61 14.89
N LEU A 167 -24.09 19.91 15.42
CA LEU A 167 -24.26 20.95 16.44
C LEU A 167 -23.43 20.66 17.70
N TYR A 168 -23.35 19.39 18.09
CA TYR A 168 -22.52 18.95 19.19
C TYR A 168 -21.03 19.21 18.90
N ALA A 169 -20.53 18.87 17.70
CA ALA A 169 -19.16 19.13 17.28
C ALA A 169 -18.83 20.63 17.21
N GLU A 170 -19.69 21.45 16.60
CA GLU A 170 -19.53 22.91 16.55
C GLU A 170 -19.42 23.51 17.96
N ARG A 171 -20.30 23.06 18.86
CA ARG A 171 -20.23 23.46 20.27
C ARG A 171 -18.88 23.09 20.92
N LEU A 172 -18.36 21.88 20.67
CA LEU A 172 -17.05 21.50 21.20
C LEU A 172 -15.90 22.36 20.67
N ILE A 173 -15.97 22.80 19.41
CA ILE A 173 -14.97 23.72 18.83
C ILE A 173 -15.05 25.09 19.51
N GLU A 174 -16.27 25.62 19.71
CA GLU A 174 -16.49 26.91 20.38
C GLU A 174 -16.01 26.89 21.83
N ASP A 175 -16.29 25.80 22.56
CA ASP A 175 -15.94 25.65 23.96
C ASP A 175 -14.43 25.41 24.20
N PHE A 176 -13.65 25.07 23.16
CA PHE A 176 -12.23 24.74 23.27
C PHE A 176 -11.40 25.82 24.00
N ALA A 177 -11.56 27.09 23.61
CA ALA A 177 -10.77 28.18 24.19
C ALA A 177 -11.06 28.37 25.68
N THR A 178 -12.32 28.21 26.08
CA THR A 178 -12.77 28.22 27.48
C THR A 178 -12.20 27.01 28.21
N ALA A 179 -12.27 25.82 27.61
CA ALA A 179 -11.79 24.57 28.19
C ALA A 179 -10.30 24.60 28.54
N VAL A 180 -9.44 25.15 27.66
CA VAL A 180 -8.01 25.34 27.95
C VAL A 180 -7.80 26.34 29.09
N LYS A 181 -8.51 27.47 29.08
CA LYS A 181 -8.36 28.54 30.07
C LYS A 181 -8.81 28.12 31.47
N GLU A 182 -9.92 27.39 31.55
CA GLU A 182 -10.53 26.92 32.80
C GLU A 182 -9.97 25.57 33.27
N LYS A 183 -8.98 25.01 32.55
CA LYS A 183 -8.36 23.71 32.84
C LYS A 183 -9.37 22.55 32.89
N GLN A 184 -10.33 22.56 31.96
CA GLN A 184 -11.31 21.48 31.81
C GLN A 184 -10.70 20.21 31.18
N PHE A 185 -9.56 20.34 30.51
CA PHE A 185 -8.77 19.20 30.06
C PHE A 185 -7.92 18.69 31.22
N GLU A 186 -8.21 17.48 31.68
CA GLU A 186 -7.45 16.77 32.72
C GLU A 186 -6.61 15.65 32.09
N VAL A 187 -5.42 15.41 32.64
CA VAL A 187 -4.55 14.33 32.19
C VAL A 187 -4.67 13.15 33.15
N TYR A 188 -5.12 12.02 32.63
CA TYR A 188 -5.17 10.74 33.32
C TYR A 188 -3.92 9.92 32.95
N TYR A 189 -3.53 9.00 33.82
CA TYR A 189 -2.32 8.21 33.67
C TYR A 189 -2.65 6.73 33.71
N GLN A 190 -2.16 5.99 32.73
CA GLN A 190 -2.28 4.53 32.71
C GLN A 190 -0.90 3.88 32.88
N PRO A 191 -0.72 2.93 33.82
CA PRO A 191 0.58 2.31 34.07
C PRO A 191 0.95 1.28 32.98
N LYS A 192 2.23 1.26 32.61
CA LYS A 192 2.87 0.25 31.76
C LYS A 192 3.76 -0.65 32.61
N PHE A 193 3.53 -1.96 32.58
CA PHE A 193 4.26 -2.94 33.41
C PHE A 193 5.17 -3.83 32.57
N ASP A 194 6.43 -3.95 32.97
CA ASP A 194 7.34 -4.99 32.49
C ASP A 194 6.98 -6.33 33.12
N ILE A 195 6.81 -7.35 32.29
CA ILE A 195 6.34 -8.69 32.67
C ILE A 195 7.39 -9.78 32.47
N ARG A 196 8.62 -9.40 32.13
CA ARG A 196 9.73 -10.36 31.91
C ARG A 196 10.11 -11.08 33.20
N SER A 197 10.01 -10.40 34.34
CA SER A 197 10.16 -11.00 35.66
C SER A 197 8.88 -11.70 36.14
N ASP A 198 9.00 -12.58 37.15
CA ASP A 198 7.84 -13.24 37.77
C ASP A 198 6.89 -12.26 38.46
N THR A 199 7.43 -11.16 38.99
CA THR A 199 6.63 -10.06 39.52
C THR A 199 6.61 -8.92 38.50
N PRO A 200 5.44 -8.51 37.97
CA PRO A 200 5.34 -7.36 37.08
C PRO A 200 5.82 -6.08 37.76
N MET A 201 6.66 -5.30 37.08
CA MET A 201 7.21 -4.06 37.62
C MET A 201 6.79 -2.86 36.78
N LEU A 202 6.38 -1.77 37.43
CA LEU A 202 6.03 -0.54 36.74
C LEU A 202 7.23 0.04 36.00
N THR A 203 7.10 0.32 34.71
CA THR A 203 8.17 0.85 33.85
C THR A 203 7.96 2.32 33.56
N SER A 204 6.82 2.64 32.96
CA SER A 204 6.42 3.99 32.52
C SER A 204 4.90 4.16 32.68
N ALA A 205 4.38 5.33 32.31
CA ALA A 205 2.95 5.59 32.23
C ALA A 205 2.58 6.19 30.86
N GLU A 206 1.32 6.14 30.47
CA GLU A 206 0.77 6.90 29.34
C GLU A 206 -0.12 8.04 29.84
N ALA A 207 0.09 9.25 29.32
CA ALA A 207 -0.73 10.41 29.57
C ALA A 207 -1.90 10.48 28.59
N LEU A 208 -3.10 10.37 29.13
CA LEU A 208 -4.35 10.28 28.40
C LEU A 208 -5.25 11.46 28.77
N VAL A 209 -5.46 12.37 27.82
CA VAL A 209 -6.33 13.54 28.03
C VAL A 209 -7.79 13.11 28.23
N ARG A 210 -8.51 13.80 29.11
CA ARG A 210 -9.96 13.68 29.33
C ARG A 210 -10.53 15.08 29.40
N TRP A 211 -11.64 15.32 28.71
CA TRP A 211 -12.30 16.62 28.79
C TRP A 211 -13.48 16.54 29.75
N ILE A 212 -13.32 17.18 30.90
CA ILE A 212 -14.35 17.32 31.93
C ILE A 212 -15.17 18.57 31.64
N HIS A 213 -16.19 18.44 30.80
CA HIS A 213 -17.04 19.55 30.42
C HIS A 213 -18.12 19.80 31.49
N PRO A 214 -18.32 21.05 31.97
CA PRO A 214 -19.23 21.35 33.07
C PRO A 214 -20.70 20.97 32.80
N GLU A 215 -21.13 21.07 31.54
CA GLU A 215 -22.52 20.75 31.15
C GLU A 215 -22.69 19.37 30.51
N LEU A 216 -21.63 18.82 29.88
CA LEU A 216 -21.72 17.61 29.05
C LEU A 216 -21.11 16.38 29.76
N GLY A 217 -20.48 16.59 30.92
CA GLY A 217 -19.76 15.55 31.65
C GLY A 217 -18.41 15.22 31.00
N MET A 218 -17.92 14.01 31.26
CA MET A 218 -16.65 13.56 30.69
C MET A 218 -16.83 13.17 29.21
N ILE A 219 -16.15 13.89 28.33
CA ILE A 219 -16.14 13.63 26.89
C ILE A 219 -14.93 12.76 26.56
N ASN A 220 -15.15 11.69 25.78
CA ASN A 220 -14.11 10.74 25.38
C ASN A 220 -13.19 11.36 24.30
N PRO A 221 -11.87 11.15 24.36
CA PRO A 221 -10.91 11.62 23.34
C PRO A 221 -11.25 11.23 21.91
N GLY A 222 -11.79 10.03 21.68
CA GLY A 222 -12.21 9.58 20.35
C GLY A 222 -13.31 10.43 19.71
N VAL A 223 -13.95 11.33 20.47
CA VAL A 223 -14.96 12.27 19.97
C VAL A 223 -14.34 13.62 19.59
N PHE A 224 -13.39 14.14 20.35
CA PHE A 224 -12.85 15.50 20.16
C PHE A 224 -11.46 15.55 19.53
N ILE A 225 -10.63 14.51 19.66
CA ILE A 225 -9.29 14.49 19.02
C ILE A 225 -9.42 14.58 17.49
N PRO A 226 -10.20 13.72 16.81
CA PRO A 226 -10.35 13.83 15.35
C PRO A 226 -10.90 15.19 14.92
N LEU A 227 -11.86 15.72 15.70
CA LEU A 227 -12.46 17.03 15.46
C LEU A 227 -11.43 18.17 15.53
N PHE A 228 -10.51 18.11 16.50
CA PHE A 228 -9.46 19.12 16.67
C PHE A 228 -8.32 18.96 15.67
N GLU A 229 -8.05 17.76 15.18
CA GLU A 229 -7.14 17.54 14.04
C GLU A 229 -7.69 18.20 12.78
N ASP A 230 -8.95 17.95 12.44
CA ASP A 230 -9.61 18.50 11.24
C ASP A 230 -9.71 20.03 11.24
N ASN A 231 -9.80 20.64 12.42
CA ASN A 231 -9.95 22.10 12.59
C ASN A 231 -8.65 22.80 13.02
N GLY A 232 -7.51 22.09 13.06
CA GLY A 232 -6.20 22.67 13.39
C GLY A 232 -6.05 23.12 14.85
N LEU A 233 -6.89 22.62 15.76
CA LEU A 233 -6.82 22.90 17.20
C LEU A 233 -5.92 21.92 17.96
N ILE A 234 -5.57 20.77 17.35
CA ILE A 234 -4.83 19.70 18.02
C ILE A 234 -3.49 20.16 18.60
N GLN A 235 -2.70 20.94 17.86
CA GLN A 235 -1.39 21.42 18.34
C GLN A 235 -1.49 22.24 19.63
N ARG A 236 -2.59 22.98 19.81
CA ARG A 236 -2.84 23.76 21.02
C ARG A 236 -3.21 22.86 22.20
N LEU A 237 -3.95 21.79 21.94
CA LEU A 237 -4.27 20.78 22.94
C LEU A 237 -3.02 20.01 23.35
N ASP A 238 -2.24 19.54 22.38
CA ASP A 238 -1.01 18.79 22.59
C ASP A 238 -0.03 19.60 23.43
N ASN A 239 0.19 20.90 23.12
CA ASN A 239 1.02 21.77 23.95
C ASN A 239 0.53 21.89 25.40
N TYR A 240 -0.80 22.00 25.60
CA TYR A 240 -1.38 22.03 26.93
C TYR A 240 -1.13 20.71 27.68
N VAL A 241 -1.36 19.56 27.03
CA VAL A 241 -1.15 18.23 27.61
C VAL A 241 0.32 18.03 27.94
N TRP A 242 1.24 18.35 27.04
CA TRP A 242 2.69 18.25 27.30
C TRP A 242 3.12 19.09 28.50
N ARG A 243 2.65 20.34 28.61
CA ARG A 243 2.98 21.21 29.76
C ARG A 243 2.42 20.67 31.07
N GLU A 244 1.19 20.15 31.07
CA GLU A 244 0.57 19.59 32.27
C GLU A 244 1.23 18.26 32.68
N THR A 245 1.58 17.41 31.73
CA THR A 245 2.35 16.17 31.98
C THR A 245 3.74 16.49 32.53
N ALA A 246 4.48 17.43 31.94
CA ALA A 246 5.79 17.86 32.46
C ALA A 246 5.68 18.42 33.89
N ARG A 247 4.64 19.22 34.17
CA ARG A 247 4.35 19.70 35.54
C ARG A 247 4.13 18.52 36.50
N GLN A 248 3.35 17.52 36.09
CA GLN A 248 3.01 16.37 36.93
C GLN A 248 4.21 15.45 37.19
N ILE A 249 5.05 15.19 36.18
CA ILE A 249 6.30 14.41 36.34
C ILE A 249 7.20 15.10 37.36
N LYS A 250 7.38 16.42 37.24
CA LYS A 250 8.22 17.17 38.19
C LYS A 250 7.68 17.08 39.62
N GLU A 251 6.36 17.17 39.78
CA GLU A 251 5.72 17.01 41.08
C GLU A 251 5.95 15.61 41.69
N TRP A 252 5.85 14.55 40.88
CA TRP A 252 6.16 13.19 41.33
C TRP A 252 7.64 13.02 41.69
N ASN A 253 8.55 13.55 40.86
CA ASN A 253 9.99 13.51 41.12
C ASN A 253 10.33 14.18 42.46
N ASP A 254 9.77 15.35 42.73
CA ASP A 254 10.06 16.12 43.95
C ASP A 254 9.44 15.52 45.20
N ARG A 255 8.19 15.03 45.12
CA ARG A 255 7.45 14.54 46.30
C ARG A 255 7.68 13.06 46.60
N LEU A 256 7.72 12.23 45.57
CA LEU A 256 7.80 10.76 45.72
C LEU A 256 9.24 10.26 45.58
N GLY A 257 10.14 11.03 44.96
CA GLY A 257 11.56 10.70 44.84
C GLY A 257 11.83 9.50 43.92
N CYS A 258 10.94 9.25 42.96
CA CYS A 258 11.09 8.20 41.96
C CYS A 258 10.75 8.77 40.58
N ALA A 259 11.70 8.72 39.65
CA ALA A 259 11.50 9.16 38.28
C ALA A 259 10.77 8.09 37.48
N ILE A 260 9.65 8.47 36.86
CA ILE A 260 8.85 7.62 35.99
C ILE A 260 8.65 8.35 34.67
N PRO A 261 9.18 7.80 33.56
CA PRO A 261 8.90 8.33 32.23
C PRO A 261 7.41 8.24 31.90
N VAL A 262 6.89 9.28 31.24
CA VAL A 262 5.49 9.32 30.81
C VAL A 262 5.43 9.50 29.29
N SER A 263 4.57 8.71 28.69
CA SER A 263 4.31 8.67 27.26
C SER A 263 3.27 9.71 26.92
N VAL A 264 3.55 10.54 25.93
CA VAL A 264 2.63 11.58 25.43
C VAL A 264 2.42 11.37 23.94
N ASN A 265 1.17 11.48 23.52
CA ASN A 265 0.80 11.44 22.12
C ASN A 265 1.33 12.67 21.38
N VAL A 266 1.81 12.45 20.15
CA VAL A 266 2.24 13.51 19.23
C VAL A 266 1.42 13.40 17.95
N SER A 267 0.59 14.42 17.68
CA SER A 267 -0.23 14.42 16.48
C SER A 267 0.62 14.40 15.19
N ARG A 268 0.02 13.91 14.11
CA ARG A 268 0.62 13.95 12.78
C ARG A 268 1.00 15.37 12.36
N ILE A 269 0.17 16.36 12.70
CA ILE A 269 0.39 17.76 12.35
C ILE A 269 1.64 18.30 13.05
N ASP A 270 1.84 17.94 14.32
CA ASP A 270 3.03 18.36 15.09
C ASP A 270 4.32 17.75 14.55
N MET A 271 4.30 16.50 14.07
CA MET A 271 5.47 15.88 13.44
C MET A 271 5.94 16.59 12.16
N PHE A 272 5.07 17.35 11.50
CA PHE A 272 5.43 18.19 10.36
C PHE A 272 5.99 19.57 10.75
N ASP A 273 5.88 19.98 12.02
CA ASP A 273 6.47 21.23 12.50
C ASP A 273 7.98 21.06 12.77
N PRO A 274 8.86 21.74 12.00
CA PRO A 274 10.31 21.66 12.23
C PRO A 274 10.74 22.18 13.61
N LYS A 275 9.91 22.96 14.30
CA LYS A 275 10.18 23.53 15.64
C LYS A 275 9.70 22.65 16.78
N LEU A 276 9.09 21.50 16.50
CA LEU A 276 8.62 20.57 17.53
C LEU A 276 9.73 20.19 18.54
N PRO A 277 10.95 19.78 18.12
CA PRO A 277 11.99 19.40 19.06
C PRO A 277 12.39 20.53 20.02
N ASP A 278 12.48 21.76 19.51
CA ASP A 278 12.82 22.92 20.33
C ASP A 278 11.70 23.26 21.33
N THR A 279 10.44 23.13 20.89
CA THR A 279 9.26 23.37 21.73
C THR A 279 9.18 22.36 22.89
N LEU A 280 9.40 21.07 22.62
CA LEU A 280 9.41 20.04 23.66
C LEU A 280 10.57 20.25 24.65
N LEU A 281 11.76 20.61 24.15
CA LEU A 281 12.89 20.94 25.02
C LEU A 281 12.63 22.16 25.89
N GLU A 282 11.98 23.21 25.36
CA GLU A 282 11.58 24.37 26.14
C GLU A 282 10.69 23.96 27.31
N ILE A 283 9.65 23.15 27.05
CA ILE A 283 8.72 22.66 28.08
C ILE A 283 9.45 21.86 29.17
N LEU A 284 10.39 20.97 28.79
CA LEU A 284 11.15 20.17 29.75
C LEU A 284 12.14 21.03 30.56
N ASN A 285 12.85 21.95 29.90
CA ASN A 285 13.84 22.82 30.53
C ASN A 285 13.19 23.79 31.54
N GLU A 286 11.95 24.23 31.31
CA GLU A 286 11.20 25.03 32.30
C GLU A 286 11.04 24.32 33.66
N ARG A 287 11.22 23.00 33.71
CA ARG A 287 10.95 22.15 34.87
C ARG A 287 12.14 21.26 35.28
N ASP A 288 13.33 21.53 34.76
CA ASP A 288 14.54 20.71 34.99
C ASP A 288 14.34 19.21 34.65
N LEU A 289 13.57 18.92 33.60
CA LEU A 289 13.37 17.56 33.08
C LEU A 289 14.26 17.31 31.85
N THR A 290 14.44 16.04 31.52
CA THR A 290 15.25 15.59 30.37
C THR A 290 14.39 14.83 29.38
N GLY A 291 14.89 14.63 28.14
CA GLY A 291 14.17 13.86 27.12
C GLY A 291 13.79 12.44 27.57
N LYS A 292 14.51 11.85 28.54
CA LYS A 292 14.21 10.51 29.09
C LYS A 292 12.94 10.46 29.95
N ASP A 293 12.48 11.61 30.42
CA ASP A 293 11.25 11.71 31.20
C ASP A 293 10.01 11.70 30.29
N PHE A 294 10.18 11.99 28.99
CA PHE A 294 9.10 12.02 27.98
C PHE A 294 9.31 10.93 26.93
N LEU A 295 8.37 9.98 26.87
CA LEU A 295 8.25 9.03 25.77
C LEU A 295 7.27 9.61 24.75
N LEU A 296 7.59 9.59 23.47
CA LEU A 296 6.78 10.21 22.43
C LEU A 296 6.07 9.12 21.62
N GLU A 297 4.74 9.08 21.71
CA GLU A 297 3.91 8.14 20.98
C GLU A 297 3.52 8.72 19.62
N ILE A 298 3.88 8.01 18.55
CA ILE A 298 3.62 8.40 17.17
C ILE A 298 2.91 7.25 16.47
N THR A 299 1.69 7.51 15.97
CA THR A 299 0.88 6.50 15.29
C THR A 299 1.52 6.02 13.98
N GLU A 300 1.34 4.74 13.65
CA GLU A 300 1.85 4.11 12.43
C GLU A 300 1.49 4.91 11.15
N SER A 301 0.25 5.38 11.07
CA SER A 301 -0.27 6.12 9.91
C SER A 301 0.48 7.42 9.62
N THR A 302 1.12 8.00 10.63
CA THR A 302 1.94 9.21 10.51
C THR A 302 3.11 8.96 9.55
N TYR A 303 3.73 7.78 9.59
CA TYR A 303 4.89 7.43 8.75
C TYR A 303 4.55 7.09 7.28
N THR A 304 3.27 7.01 6.91
CA THR A 304 2.86 6.48 5.58
C THR A 304 2.87 7.49 4.43
N LYS A 305 2.72 8.80 4.69
CA LYS A 305 2.87 9.84 3.65
C LYS A 305 3.95 10.84 4.08
N ASP A 306 4.91 11.09 3.20
CA ASP A 306 6.09 11.95 3.42
C ASP A 306 7.03 11.47 4.56
N SER A 307 7.32 10.17 4.55
CA SER A 307 8.14 9.48 5.57
C SER A 307 9.51 10.13 5.82
N GLU A 308 10.17 10.68 4.80
CA GLU A 308 11.51 11.27 4.95
C GLU A 308 11.56 12.43 5.96
N LYS A 309 10.58 13.34 5.92
CA LYS A 309 10.56 14.49 6.84
C LYS A 309 10.26 14.06 8.27
N ILE A 310 9.31 13.15 8.44
CA ILE A 310 8.91 12.64 9.75
C ILE A 310 10.05 11.84 10.37
N ILE A 311 10.73 11.00 9.58
CA ILE A 311 11.93 10.27 10.01
C ILE A 311 13.05 11.25 10.39
N ALA A 312 13.24 12.36 9.66
CA ALA A 312 14.22 13.37 10.03
C ALA A 312 13.89 14.03 11.37
N THR A 313 12.63 14.47 11.57
CA THR A 313 12.18 15.05 12.85
C THR A 313 12.34 14.06 14.01
N ALA A 314 11.95 12.80 13.80
CA ALA A 314 12.07 11.73 14.80
C ALA A 314 13.54 11.44 15.18
N ASN A 315 14.47 11.42 14.22
CA ASN A 315 15.89 11.30 14.51
C ASN A 315 16.41 12.48 15.34
N ILE A 316 16.01 13.71 15.01
CA ILE A 316 16.38 14.91 15.79
C ILE A 316 15.86 14.78 17.23
N LEU A 317 14.60 14.34 17.43
CA LEU A 317 14.05 14.10 18.77
C LEU A 317 14.88 13.06 19.55
N ARG A 318 15.27 11.95 18.93
CA ARG A 318 16.14 10.95 19.58
C ARG A 318 17.52 11.48 19.92
N GLU A 319 18.13 12.28 19.03
CA GLU A 319 19.41 12.96 19.32
C GLU A 319 19.31 13.92 20.51
N LYS A 320 18.14 14.51 20.75
CA LYS A 320 17.84 15.34 21.92
C LYS A 320 17.50 14.52 23.18
N GLY A 321 17.49 13.19 23.09
CA GLY A 321 17.33 12.27 24.21
C GLY A 321 15.90 11.82 24.48
N PHE A 322 14.95 12.12 23.60
CA PHE A 322 13.59 11.56 23.67
C PHE A 322 13.58 10.10 23.20
N GLN A 323 12.68 9.29 23.76
CA GLN A 323 12.40 7.94 23.26
C GLN A 323 11.12 7.96 22.44
N ILE A 324 11.11 7.23 21.32
CA ILE A 324 9.96 7.19 20.41
C ILE A 324 9.28 5.83 20.49
N GLU A 325 8.00 5.84 20.83
CA GLU A 325 7.14 4.66 20.82
C GLU A 325 6.24 4.72 19.59
N MET A 326 6.23 3.65 18.79
CA MET A 326 5.33 3.56 17.65
C MET A 326 3.97 3.04 18.12
N ASP A 327 2.92 3.83 17.90
CA ASP A 327 1.57 3.50 18.32
C ASP A 327 0.70 2.91 17.20
N ASP A 328 -0.37 2.20 17.57
CA ASP A 328 -1.34 1.56 16.69
C ASP A 328 -0.75 0.58 15.65
N PHE A 329 0.39 -0.07 15.96
CA PHE A 329 1.09 -0.89 14.99
C PHE A 329 0.28 -2.11 14.55
N GLY A 330 0.14 -2.26 13.22
CA GLY A 330 -0.58 -3.34 12.55
C GLY A 330 -1.97 -2.95 12.05
N THR A 331 -2.50 -1.80 12.46
CA THR A 331 -3.78 -1.29 11.96
C THR A 331 -3.65 -0.65 10.57
N GLY A 332 -2.42 -0.26 10.18
CA GLY A 332 -2.09 0.37 8.90
C GLY A 332 -1.37 -0.55 7.90
N TYR A 333 -1.06 0.02 6.73
CA TYR A 333 -0.26 -0.63 5.68
C TYR A 333 1.20 -0.14 5.75
N SER A 334 1.93 -0.46 6.82
CA SER A 334 3.37 -0.21 6.83
C SER A 334 4.10 -1.06 5.81
N SER A 335 4.88 -0.39 4.96
CA SER A 335 5.83 -1.09 4.10
C SER A 335 6.96 -1.65 4.96
N LEU A 336 7.17 -2.97 4.95
CA LEU A 336 8.28 -3.65 5.66
C LEU A 336 9.65 -2.99 5.40
N ASN A 337 9.85 -2.43 4.21
CA ASN A 337 11.06 -1.67 3.88
C ASN A 337 11.25 -0.43 4.76
N MET A 338 10.18 0.29 5.10
CA MET A 338 10.26 1.48 5.96
C MET A 338 10.62 1.08 7.39
N ILE A 339 9.95 0.05 7.93
CA ILE A 339 10.07 -0.41 9.33
C ILE A 339 11.54 -0.59 9.74
N SER A 340 12.37 -1.19 8.87
CA SER A 340 13.81 -1.42 9.14
C SER A 340 14.65 -0.15 9.36
N SER A 341 14.14 1.01 8.97
CA SER A 341 14.82 2.32 9.02
C SER A 341 14.13 3.31 9.96
N LEU A 342 13.05 2.92 10.64
CA LEU A 342 12.31 3.82 11.50
C LEU A 342 13.07 4.05 12.81
N PRO A 343 13.26 5.32 13.22
CA PRO A 343 13.94 5.66 14.46
C PRO A 343 12.96 5.49 15.63
N ILE A 344 12.72 4.25 16.04
CA ILE A 344 11.84 3.90 17.16
C ILE A 344 12.62 3.20 18.27
N ASP A 345 12.10 3.31 19.49
CA ASP A 345 12.67 2.74 20.72
C ASP A 345 11.73 1.72 21.39
N ALA A 346 10.45 1.69 21.01
CA ALA A 346 9.49 0.64 21.39
C ALA A 346 8.38 0.53 20.33
N LEU A 347 7.72 -0.64 20.28
CA LEU A 347 6.60 -0.91 19.39
C LEU A 347 5.35 -1.25 20.21
N LYS A 348 4.28 -0.46 20.07
CA LYS A 348 3.00 -0.70 20.75
C LYS A 348 2.07 -1.50 19.85
N LEU A 349 1.62 -2.65 20.33
CA LEU A 349 0.67 -3.54 19.68
C LEU A 349 -0.76 -3.09 20.01
N ASP A 350 -1.52 -2.71 18.98
CA ASP A 350 -2.90 -2.24 19.12
C ASP A 350 -3.81 -3.26 19.82
N MET A 351 -4.71 -2.73 20.66
CA MET A 351 -5.67 -3.51 21.46
C MET A 351 -6.55 -4.44 20.61
N GLN A 352 -6.86 -4.12 19.34
CA GLN A 352 -7.68 -4.99 18.52
C GLN A 352 -6.98 -6.31 18.21
N PHE A 353 -5.64 -6.34 18.09
CA PHE A 353 -4.88 -7.58 17.91
C PHE A 353 -5.00 -8.47 19.14
N VAL A 354 -4.80 -7.90 20.33
CA VAL A 354 -4.97 -8.62 21.59
C VAL A 354 -6.41 -9.10 21.71
N ARG A 355 -7.42 -8.26 21.49
CA ARG A 355 -8.83 -8.71 21.57
C ARG A 355 -9.19 -9.79 20.55
N ASN A 356 -8.68 -9.72 19.33
CA ASN A 356 -8.99 -10.70 18.29
C ASN A 356 -8.26 -12.04 18.48
N ALA A 357 -7.05 -12.02 19.04
CA ALA A 357 -6.29 -13.24 19.32
C ALA A 357 -6.99 -14.14 20.36
N PHE A 358 -7.74 -13.56 21.31
CA PHE A 358 -8.40 -14.27 22.41
C PHE A 358 -9.93 -14.34 22.28
N LYS A 359 -10.51 -14.07 21.10
CA LYS A 359 -11.93 -14.37 20.80
C LYS A 359 -12.11 -15.86 20.49
N GLU A 360 -13.34 -16.38 20.59
CA GLU A 360 -13.65 -17.75 20.14
C GLU A 360 -13.24 -17.95 18.67
N GLY A 361 -12.34 -18.89 18.41
CA GLY A 361 -11.76 -19.14 17.07
C GLY A 361 -10.66 -18.15 16.65
N GLY A 362 -10.21 -17.28 17.56
CA GLY A 362 -9.09 -16.36 17.38
C GLY A 362 -7.75 -17.07 17.24
N ASN A 363 -6.78 -16.38 16.64
CA ASN A 363 -5.45 -16.92 16.41
C ASN A 363 -4.36 -15.93 16.88
N THR A 364 -3.43 -16.41 17.71
CA THR A 364 -2.26 -15.66 18.23
C THR A 364 -1.17 -15.37 17.19
N HIS A 365 -1.24 -15.97 15.99
CA HIS A 365 -0.18 -15.86 14.98
C HIS A 365 0.17 -14.41 14.61
N MET A 366 -0.81 -13.50 14.57
CA MET A 366 -0.52 -12.08 14.29
C MET A 366 0.30 -11.42 15.41
N VAL A 367 0.01 -11.76 16.66
CA VAL A 367 0.77 -11.28 17.83
C VAL A 367 2.19 -11.83 17.78
N GLU A 368 2.37 -13.12 17.46
CA GLU A 368 3.68 -13.75 17.24
C GLU A 368 4.50 -13.07 16.15
N VAL A 369 3.88 -12.73 15.02
CA VAL A 369 4.55 -12.02 13.92
C VAL A 369 5.02 -10.63 14.37
N ILE A 370 4.20 -9.89 15.12
CA ILE A 370 4.55 -8.54 15.58
C ILE A 370 5.68 -8.59 16.60
N ILE A 371 5.66 -9.56 17.52
CA ILE A 371 6.77 -9.79 18.45
C ILE A 371 8.05 -10.14 17.66
N GLY A 372 7.97 -11.01 16.66
CA GLY A 372 9.11 -11.33 15.79
C GLY A 372 9.65 -10.12 14.99
N ILE A 373 8.80 -9.17 14.59
CA ILE A 373 9.24 -7.90 13.99
C ILE A 373 10.00 -7.05 15.00
N SER A 374 9.51 -6.99 16.24
CA SER A 374 10.15 -6.25 17.32
C SER A 374 11.54 -6.81 17.65
N ASP A 375 11.65 -8.13 17.72
CA ASP A 375 12.94 -8.84 17.90
C ASP A 375 13.91 -8.52 16.77
N PHE A 376 13.43 -8.48 15.52
CA PHE A 376 14.24 -8.10 14.36
C PHE A 376 14.75 -6.65 14.43
N LEU A 377 13.93 -5.73 14.96
CA LEU A 377 14.30 -4.33 15.17
C LEU A 377 15.15 -4.11 16.43
N GLY A 378 15.18 -5.09 17.34
CA GLY A 378 15.86 -4.97 18.63
C GLY A 378 15.19 -3.98 19.58
N VAL A 379 13.87 -3.80 19.47
CA VAL A 379 13.07 -2.90 20.34
C VAL A 379 12.07 -3.72 21.17
N PRO A 380 11.67 -3.27 22.37
CA PRO A 380 10.65 -3.94 23.18
C PRO A 380 9.23 -3.77 22.60
N VAL A 381 8.39 -4.78 22.83
CA VAL A 381 6.95 -4.72 22.53
C VAL A 381 6.15 -4.29 23.75
N ILE A 382 5.21 -3.37 23.54
CA ILE A 382 4.18 -2.97 24.51
C ILE A 382 2.83 -3.49 24.01
N ALA A 383 2.24 -4.49 24.67
CA ALA A 383 0.90 -4.97 24.31
C ALA A 383 -0.20 -4.16 25.00
N GLU A 384 -1.10 -3.56 24.23
CA GLU A 384 -2.20 -2.77 24.74
C GLU A 384 -3.50 -3.54 24.93
N GLY A 385 -4.34 -3.05 25.84
CA GLY A 385 -5.67 -3.60 26.07
C GLY A 385 -5.69 -4.98 26.68
N VAL A 386 -4.69 -5.30 27.51
CA VAL A 386 -4.68 -6.54 28.31
C VAL A 386 -5.70 -6.42 29.45
N GLU A 387 -6.73 -7.25 29.41
CA GLU A 387 -7.88 -7.21 30.32
C GLU A 387 -7.95 -8.44 31.25
N THR A 388 -7.35 -9.57 30.86
CA THR A 388 -7.43 -10.84 31.62
C THR A 388 -6.06 -11.44 31.95
N GLU A 389 -6.03 -12.28 32.99
CA GLU A 389 -4.84 -13.03 33.40
C GLU A 389 -4.38 -14.03 32.32
N GLU A 390 -5.31 -14.63 31.60
CA GLU A 390 -5.01 -15.53 30.46
C GLU A 390 -4.27 -14.79 29.33
N GLN A 391 -4.71 -13.57 29.00
CA GLN A 391 -4.05 -12.72 28.01
C GLN A 391 -2.62 -12.39 28.45
N LEU A 392 -2.45 -12.02 29.72
CA LEU A 392 -1.14 -11.72 30.30
C LEU A 392 -0.18 -12.92 30.22
N HIS A 393 -0.60 -14.11 30.67
CA HIS A 393 0.24 -15.31 30.64
C HIS A 393 0.62 -15.71 29.22
N THR A 394 -0.33 -15.62 28.28
CA THR A 394 -0.07 -15.96 26.88
C THR A 394 0.87 -14.95 26.24
N LEU A 395 0.67 -13.64 26.44
CA LEU A 395 1.59 -12.62 25.94
C LEU A 395 3.00 -12.79 26.52
N LYS A 396 3.11 -13.12 27.81
CA LYS A 396 4.38 -13.45 28.46
C LYS A 396 5.04 -14.69 27.82
N ALA A 397 4.28 -15.74 27.55
CA ALA A 397 4.78 -16.95 26.91
C ALA A 397 5.23 -16.73 25.46
N LEU A 398 4.61 -15.77 24.76
CA LEU A 398 4.99 -15.36 23.40
C LEU A 398 6.22 -14.43 23.37
N GLY A 399 6.72 -13.97 24.51
CA GLY A 399 7.91 -13.11 24.59
C GLY A 399 7.63 -11.61 24.63
N CYS A 400 6.41 -11.17 24.95
CA CYS A 400 6.10 -9.74 25.11
C CYS A 400 6.80 -9.14 26.35
N ASP A 401 7.44 -7.98 26.20
CA ASP A 401 8.21 -7.33 27.27
C ASP A 401 7.33 -6.56 28.25
N ILE A 402 6.44 -5.72 27.71
CA ILE A 402 5.67 -4.72 28.46
C ILE A 402 4.19 -4.87 28.11
N VAL A 403 3.33 -4.67 29.10
CA VAL A 403 1.88 -4.70 28.90
C VAL A 403 1.22 -3.47 29.51
N GLN A 404 0.13 -3.08 28.87
CA GLN A 404 -0.76 -2.03 29.34
C GLN A 404 -2.21 -2.47 29.15
N GLY A 405 -3.04 -2.27 30.17
CA GLY A 405 -4.45 -2.59 30.06
C GLY A 405 -5.18 -2.64 31.38
N TYR A 406 -6.48 -2.90 31.30
CA TYR A 406 -7.38 -2.83 32.45
C TYR A 406 -7.17 -3.97 33.46
N PHE A 407 -6.42 -5.01 33.09
CA PHE A 407 -5.99 -6.04 34.03
C PHE A 407 -5.25 -5.44 35.23
N PHE A 408 -4.35 -4.47 34.98
CA PHE A 408 -3.62 -3.77 36.04
C PHE A 408 -4.38 -2.54 36.54
N SER A 409 -4.69 -1.62 35.62
CA SER A 409 -5.42 -0.41 35.96
C SER A 409 -6.03 0.23 34.72
N LYS A 410 -7.21 0.82 34.89
CA LYS A 410 -7.73 1.82 33.96
C LYS A 410 -6.86 3.09 34.03
N PRO A 411 -6.97 3.99 33.04
CA PRO A 411 -6.44 5.35 33.19
C PRO A 411 -7.04 6.01 34.43
N VAL A 412 -6.19 6.53 35.30
CA VAL A 412 -6.58 7.12 36.59
C VAL A 412 -6.02 8.54 36.77
N PRO A 413 -6.65 9.40 37.57
CA PRO A 413 -6.08 10.70 37.90
C PRO A 413 -4.72 10.60 38.57
N ALA A 414 -3.91 11.66 38.50
CA ALA A 414 -2.55 11.67 39.04
C ALA A 414 -2.43 11.18 40.49
N LYS A 415 -3.39 11.51 41.35
CA LYS A 415 -3.41 11.09 42.77
C LYS A 415 -3.62 9.60 42.98
N GLU A 416 -4.47 9.01 42.15
CA GLU A 416 -4.76 7.58 42.18
C GLU A 416 -3.64 6.76 41.52
N PHE A 417 -2.77 7.41 40.73
CA PHE A 417 -1.59 6.79 40.15
C PHE A 417 -0.39 6.67 41.13
N GLU A 418 -0.31 7.53 42.15
CA GLU A 418 0.80 7.58 43.11
C GLU A 418 1.13 6.25 43.82
N PRO A 419 0.15 5.40 44.19
CA PRO A 419 0.44 4.10 44.81
C PRO A 419 1.35 3.22 43.96
N PHE A 420 1.21 3.23 42.64
CA PHE A 420 2.07 2.45 41.74
C PHE A 420 3.53 2.95 41.78
N ILE A 421 3.72 4.26 41.90
CA ILE A 421 5.04 4.89 42.02
C ILE A 421 5.72 4.48 43.33
N LEU A 422 4.96 4.50 44.44
CA LEU A 422 5.45 4.13 45.75
C LEU A 422 5.83 2.65 45.82
N GLN A 423 5.01 1.77 45.24
CA GLN A 423 5.31 0.33 45.17
C GLN A 423 6.61 0.05 44.38
N LYS A 424 6.83 0.75 43.26
CA LYS A 424 8.09 0.68 42.49
C LYS A 424 9.29 1.11 43.33
N LYS A 425 9.14 2.20 44.11
CA LYS A 425 10.18 2.70 45.01
C LYS A 425 10.53 1.65 46.08
N GLU A 426 9.53 1.07 46.74
CA GLU A 426 9.73 0.04 47.77
C GLU A 426 10.41 -1.21 47.21
N ALA A 427 9.99 -1.70 46.04
CA ALA A 427 10.62 -2.84 45.37
C ALA A 427 12.10 -2.56 45.03
N LYS A 428 12.43 -1.33 44.61
CA LYS A 428 13.81 -0.93 44.33
C LYS A 428 14.69 -0.89 45.59
N TYR A 429 14.16 -0.40 46.72
CA TYR A 429 14.89 -0.43 48.00
C TYR A 429 15.12 -1.86 48.48
N ALA A 430 14.11 -2.73 48.41
CA ALA A 430 14.22 -4.14 48.80
C ALA A 430 15.26 -4.90 47.96
N ALA A 431 15.33 -4.66 46.65
CA ALA A 431 16.35 -5.25 45.78
C ALA A 431 17.78 -4.76 46.12
N THR A 432 17.93 -3.48 46.46
CA THR A 432 19.23 -2.89 46.83
C THR A 432 19.73 -3.42 48.19
N GLU A 433 18.85 -3.65 49.16
CA GLU A 433 19.19 -4.28 50.44
C GLU A 433 19.57 -5.76 50.27
N ALA A 434 18.89 -6.49 49.38
CA ALA A 434 19.23 -7.88 49.07
C ALA A 434 20.60 -8.02 48.37
N GLU A 435 20.95 -7.12 47.44
CA GLU A 435 22.29 -7.06 46.84
C GLU A 435 23.38 -6.68 47.85
N PHE A 436 23.08 -5.78 48.79
CA PHE A 436 24.03 -5.40 49.83
C PHE A 436 24.27 -6.55 50.83
N ALA A 437 23.22 -7.29 51.20
CA ALA A 437 23.31 -8.50 52.03
C ALA A 437 24.07 -9.64 51.34
N ALA A 438 23.91 -9.81 50.03
CA ALA A 438 24.67 -10.78 49.24
C ALA A 438 26.17 -10.44 49.18
N ARG A 439 26.52 -9.15 49.07
CA ARG A 439 27.92 -8.68 49.08
C ARG A 439 28.62 -8.86 50.44
N GLU A 440 27.91 -8.75 51.56
CA GLU A 440 28.48 -9.05 52.90
C GLU A 440 28.74 -10.56 53.09
N GLN A 441 27.92 -11.43 52.50
CA GLN A 441 28.16 -12.88 52.52
C GLN A 441 29.37 -13.28 51.66
N GLU A 442 29.56 -12.69 50.48
CA GLU A 442 30.72 -12.95 49.61
C GLU A 442 32.06 -12.47 50.22
N GLN A 443 32.06 -11.36 50.98
CA GLN A 443 33.27 -10.89 51.67
C GLN A 443 33.74 -11.84 52.78
N THR A 444 32.81 -12.56 53.43
CA THR A 444 33.11 -13.47 54.55
C THR A 444 33.65 -14.82 54.06
N GLU A 445 33.19 -15.31 52.89
CA GLU A 445 33.71 -16.54 52.27
C GLU A 445 35.09 -16.35 51.60
N SER A 446 35.33 -15.18 51.00
CA SER A 446 36.59 -14.85 50.33
C SER A 446 37.79 -14.79 51.30
N GLU A 447 37.61 -14.25 52.51
CA GLU A 447 38.66 -14.22 53.54
C GLU A 447 38.99 -15.62 54.11
N LEU A 448 38.02 -16.53 54.15
CA LEU A 448 38.20 -17.90 54.62
C LEU A 448 38.95 -18.77 53.59
N LEU A 449 38.67 -18.58 52.29
CA LEU A 449 39.36 -19.26 51.19
C LEU A 449 40.80 -18.78 51.01
N ALA A 450 41.07 -17.47 51.16
CA ALA A 450 42.42 -16.91 51.05
C ALA A 450 43.38 -17.44 52.14
N ARG A 451 42.86 -17.77 53.33
CA ARG A 451 43.64 -18.34 54.44
C ARG A 451 43.98 -19.82 54.23
N LYS A 452 43.17 -20.54 53.44
CA LYS A 452 43.37 -21.95 53.08
C LYS A 452 44.38 -22.08 51.92
N ALA A 453 44.26 -21.23 50.90
CA ALA A 453 45.17 -21.21 49.75
C ALA A 453 46.63 -20.87 50.10
N LYS A 454 46.86 -20.05 51.15
CA LYS A 454 48.21 -19.66 51.59
C LYS A 454 48.97 -20.79 52.32
N LEU A 455 48.28 -21.83 52.77
CA LEU A 455 48.88 -23.01 53.43
C LEU A 455 49.24 -24.11 52.42
N ASP A 456 48.52 -24.19 51.30
CA ASP A 456 48.74 -25.20 50.26
C ASP A 456 49.82 -24.80 49.25
N LEU A 457 50.08 -23.50 49.06
CA LEU A 457 51.09 -22.96 48.12
C LEU A 457 52.56 -23.04 48.58
N LEU A 458 52.86 -23.67 49.73
CA LEU A 458 54.24 -23.95 50.18
C LEU A 458 54.72 -25.39 49.87
N ARG A 459 53.88 -26.20 49.23
CA ARG A 459 54.25 -27.50 48.68
C ARG A 459 54.06 -27.46 47.17
N GLU A 460 55.07 -27.89 46.45
CA GLU A 460 55.07 -28.10 45.00
C GLU A 460 55.33 -26.84 44.16
N GLY A 461 56.62 -26.51 44.07
CA GLY A 461 57.17 -25.79 42.93
C GLY A 461 57.53 -26.71 41.77
N ALA A 462 57.68 -26.04 40.62
CA ALA A 462 58.33 -26.45 39.37
C ALA A 462 57.49 -27.22 38.33
N GLY A 463 57.22 -26.55 37.20
CA GLY A 463 56.76 -27.22 35.98
C GLY A 463 56.24 -26.32 34.85
N ALA A 464 57.15 -25.58 34.20
CA ALA A 464 57.14 -25.12 32.80
C ALA A 464 55.93 -24.37 32.19
N ALA A 465 56.22 -23.15 31.76
CA ALA A 465 55.44 -22.33 30.83
C ALA A 465 55.73 -22.68 29.35
N ILE A 466 54.72 -22.67 28.48
CA ILE A 466 54.81 -22.22 27.07
C ILE A 466 53.46 -21.55 26.71
N GLY A 467 53.55 -20.41 26.04
CA GLY A 467 52.49 -19.41 25.88
C GLY A 467 51.32 -19.77 24.97
N LEU A 468 50.23 -19.03 25.20
CA LEU A 468 49.03 -18.99 24.37
C LEU A 468 49.18 -17.86 23.35
N ASP A 469 49.20 -18.27 22.09
CA ASP A 469 48.98 -17.42 20.93
C ASP A 469 47.46 -17.40 20.64
N ASP A 470 46.95 -16.20 20.41
CA ASP A 470 45.54 -15.89 20.22
C ASP A 470 45.23 -15.92 18.73
N SER A 471 44.81 -17.08 18.21
CA SER A 471 44.10 -17.18 16.93
C SER A 471 43.60 -18.61 16.70
N SER A 472 42.28 -18.83 16.75
CA SER A 472 41.50 -19.65 15.80
C SER A 472 40.16 -20.08 16.40
N LEU A 473 39.12 -19.28 16.21
CA LEU A 473 37.77 -19.81 16.03
C LEU A 473 37.54 -19.86 14.51
N PRO A 474 37.08 -20.98 13.94
CA PRO A 474 36.96 -21.11 12.50
C PRO A 474 35.80 -20.27 11.99
N GLU A 475 36.11 -19.19 11.29
CA GLU A 475 35.22 -18.60 10.29
C GLU A 475 34.85 -19.70 9.28
N GLN A 476 33.66 -20.29 9.44
CA GLN A 476 33.05 -21.01 8.34
C GLN A 476 32.64 -19.97 7.30
N GLN A 477 33.56 -19.70 6.37
CA GLN A 477 33.26 -19.07 5.10
C GLN A 477 32.10 -19.80 4.42
N VAL A 478 30.91 -19.19 4.51
CA VAL A 478 29.80 -19.49 3.62
C VAL A 478 30.28 -19.12 2.23
N LYS A 479 30.65 -20.13 1.42
CA LYS A 479 30.95 -19.94 0.01
C LYS A 479 29.80 -19.18 -0.63
N GLU A 480 30.08 -17.97 -1.12
CA GLU A 480 29.21 -17.23 -2.03
C GLU A 480 28.86 -18.13 -3.21
N HIS A 481 27.66 -18.70 -3.18
CA HIS A 481 27.09 -19.29 -4.37
C HIS A 481 26.60 -18.15 -5.24
N THR A 482 27.13 -18.11 -6.46
CA THR A 482 26.79 -17.20 -7.56
C THR A 482 25.30 -17.26 -7.88
N GLY A 483 24.52 -16.50 -7.10
CA GLY A 483 23.11 -16.27 -7.29
C GLY A 483 22.87 -14.92 -7.94
N ILE A 484 21.92 -14.86 -8.88
CA ILE A 484 21.47 -13.58 -9.40
C ILE A 484 20.68 -12.89 -8.27
N GLN A 485 21.21 -11.77 -7.78
CA GLN A 485 20.52 -10.88 -6.84
C GLN A 485 19.37 -10.18 -7.57
N LEU A 486 18.24 -10.02 -6.88
CA LEU A 486 17.06 -9.35 -7.45
C LEU A 486 17.40 -7.91 -7.87
N LYS A 487 18.18 -7.19 -7.06
CA LYS A 487 18.62 -5.82 -7.36
C LYS A 487 19.38 -5.75 -8.70
N THR A 488 20.32 -6.66 -8.91
CA THR A 488 21.16 -6.68 -10.13
C THR A 488 20.33 -7.02 -11.37
N ALA A 489 19.42 -7.99 -11.27
CA ALA A 489 18.51 -8.34 -12.36
C ALA A 489 17.54 -7.19 -12.70
N SER A 490 16.94 -6.57 -11.68
CA SER A 490 16.00 -5.47 -11.86
C SER A 490 16.65 -4.25 -12.49
N ILE A 491 17.86 -3.86 -12.06
CA ILE A 491 18.60 -2.76 -12.68
C ILE A 491 18.91 -3.05 -14.15
N PHE A 492 19.37 -4.26 -14.46
CA PHE A 492 19.66 -4.66 -15.84
C PHE A 492 18.42 -4.57 -16.74
N PHE A 493 17.27 -5.06 -16.27
CA PHE A 493 16.02 -4.99 -17.04
C PHE A 493 15.50 -3.57 -17.23
N VAL A 494 15.63 -2.71 -16.21
CA VAL A 494 15.24 -1.30 -16.31
C VAL A 494 16.13 -0.56 -17.31
N ILE A 495 17.45 -0.78 -17.27
CA ILE A 495 18.38 -0.17 -18.23
C ILE A 495 18.05 -0.64 -19.66
N LEU A 496 17.82 -1.93 -19.86
CA LEU A 496 17.49 -2.49 -21.17
C LEU A 496 16.17 -1.92 -21.71
N ALA A 497 15.14 -1.82 -20.87
CA ALA A 497 13.86 -1.22 -21.23
C ALA A 497 13.99 0.27 -21.57
N LEU A 498 14.81 1.02 -20.81
CA LEU A 498 15.06 2.43 -21.04
C LEU A 498 15.79 2.67 -22.37
N ILE A 499 16.82 1.88 -22.68
CA ILE A 499 17.54 1.96 -23.95
C ILE A 499 16.58 1.70 -25.12
N ALA A 500 15.72 0.69 -25.02
CA ALA A 500 14.74 0.38 -26.05
C ALA A 500 13.68 1.48 -26.21
N ALA A 501 13.21 2.07 -25.10
CA ALA A 501 12.27 3.20 -25.14
C ALA A 501 12.88 4.44 -25.80
N VAL A 502 14.14 4.76 -25.50
CA VAL A 502 14.85 5.88 -26.15
C VAL A 502 15.03 5.62 -27.65
N ALA A 503 15.38 4.39 -28.05
CA ALA A 503 15.50 4.02 -29.46
C ALA A 503 14.17 4.18 -30.22
N LEU A 504 13.05 3.81 -29.60
CA LEU A 504 11.71 4.00 -30.17
C LEU A 504 11.37 5.49 -30.32
N LEU A 505 11.67 6.31 -29.31
CA LEU A 505 11.41 7.75 -29.37
C LEU A 505 12.22 8.43 -30.48
N VAL A 506 13.49 8.06 -30.64
CA VAL A 506 14.34 8.56 -31.74
C VAL A 506 13.79 8.11 -33.10
N SER A 507 13.34 6.86 -33.21
CA SER A 507 12.73 6.33 -34.43
C SER A 507 11.43 7.06 -34.78
N ASP A 508 10.60 7.38 -33.80
CA ASP A 508 9.33 8.09 -34.00
C ASP A 508 9.55 9.50 -34.55
N ILE A 509 10.52 10.23 -33.98
CA ILE A 509 10.95 11.55 -34.49
C ILE A 509 11.47 11.42 -35.93
N ALA A 510 12.24 10.37 -36.23
CA ALA A 510 12.77 10.15 -37.59
C ALA A 510 11.66 9.86 -38.61
N VAL A 511 10.65 9.06 -38.24
CA VAL A 511 9.48 8.77 -39.08
C VAL A 511 8.63 10.01 -39.28
N GLY A 512 8.41 10.83 -38.23
CA GLY A 512 7.72 12.10 -38.36
C GLY A 512 8.39 13.06 -39.36
N LYS A 513 9.73 13.17 -39.31
CA LYS A 513 10.51 13.93 -40.31
C LYS A 513 10.43 13.32 -41.71
N GLY A 514 10.46 11.99 -41.82
CA GLY A 514 10.32 11.28 -43.09
C GLY A 514 8.96 11.53 -43.74
N TYR A 515 7.89 11.50 -42.95
CA TYR A 515 6.54 11.78 -43.41
C TYR A 515 6.39 13.22 -43.92
N GLN A 516 6.92 14.21 -43.19
CA GLN A 516 6.91 15.60 -43.65
C GLN A 516 7.63 15.78 -44.99
N ARG A 517 8.78 15.12 -45.21
CA ARG A 517 9.50 15.15 -46.48
C ARG A 517 8.71 14.50 -47.62
N MET A 518 8.07 13.36 -47.36
CA MET A 518 7.21 12.69 -48.33
C MET A 518 6.01 13.57 -48.71
N SER A 519 5.36 14.21 -47.72
CA SER A 519 4.24 15.13 -47.97
C SER A 519 4.67 16.29 -48.86
N GLN A 520 5.80 16.93 -48.55
CA GLN A 520 6.33 18.04 -49.36
C GLN A 520 6.68 17.61 -50.79
N ALA A 521 7.26 16.41 -50.97
CA ALA A 521 7.54 15.86 -52.30
C ALA A 521 6.24 15.56 -53.08
N SER A 522 5.21 15.06 -52.39
CA SER A 522 3.87 14.83 -52.97
C SER A 522 3.22 16.14 -53.42
N ASP A 523 3.25 17.17 -52.59
CA ASP A 523 2.67 18.49 -52.92
C ASP A 523 3.36 19.11 -54.14
N ARG A 524 4.69 18.98 -54.22
CA ARG A 524 5.47 19.42 -55.39
C ARG A 524 5.10 18.67 -56.65
N TYR A 525 4.98 17.34 -56.59
CA TYR A 525 4.58 16.52 -57.74
C TYR A 525 3.19 16.89 -58.25
N ILE A 526 2.20 17.04 -57.34
CA ILE A 526 0.83 17.44 -57.69
C ILE A 526 0.84 18.83 -58.34
N SER A 527 1.56 19.78 -57.75
CA SER A 527 1.66 21.14 -58.27
C SER A 527 2.31 21.18 -59.67
N ALA A 528 3.37 20.39 -59.89
CA ALA A 528 4.02 20.27 -61.19
C ALA A 528 3.08 19.68 -62.25
N GLN A 529 2.32 18.65 -61.90
CA GLN A 529 1.36 18.02 -62.81
C GLN A 529 0.19 18.97 -63.16
N MET A 530 -0.34 19.69 -62.17
CA MET A 530 -1.38 20.69 -62.38
C MET A 530 -0.88 21.84 -63.25
N ALA A 531 0.32 22.36 -63.00
CA ALA A 531 0.91 23.43 -63.79
C ALA A 531 1.14 22.99 -65.25
N ALA A 532 1.63 21.76 -65.48
CA ALA A 532 1.79 21.20 -66.82
C ALA A 532 0.44 21.11 -67.57
N THR A 533 -0.60 20.60 -66.91
CA THR A 533 -1.95 20.46 -67.52
C THR A 533 -2.60 21.81 -67.81
N ASN A 534 -2.46 22.78 -66.90
CA ASN A 534 -2.98 24.14 -67.09
C ASN A 534 -2.25 24.89 -68.20
N MET A 535 -0.95 24.65 -68.37
CA MET A 535 -0.15 25.23 -69.45
C MET A 535 -0.58 24.71 -70.82
N GLU A 536 -0.73 23.39 -70.97
CA GLU A 536 -1.16 22.75 -72.23
C GLU A 536 -2.59 23.18 -72.61
N SER A 537 -3.54 23.03 -71.68
CA SER A 537 -4.94 23.36 -71.93
C SER A 537 -5.20 24.86 -72.13
N GLY A 538 -4.48 25.73 -71.41
CA GLY A 538 -4.58 27.19 -71.58
C GLY A 538 -4.03 27.65 -72.93
N SER A 539 -2.90 27.10 -73.37
CA SER A 539 -2.28 27.42 -74.66
C SER A 539 -3.13 26.95 -75.85
N ASP A 540 -3.64 25.71 -75.79
CA ASP A 540 -4.49 25.18 -76.86
C ASP A 540 -5.83 25.93 -76.93
N TYR A 541 -6.43 26.27 -75.78
CA TYR A 541 -7.68 27.04 -75.73
C TYR A 541 -7.54 28.42 -76.40
N LEU A 542 -6.50 29.20 -76.06
CA LEU A 542 -6.24 30.51 -76.69
C LEU A 542 -6.07 30.38 -78.20
N THR A 543 -5.30 29.38 -78.64
CA THR A 543 -5.07 29.08 -80.06
C THR A 543 -6.37 28.83 -80.81
N ASP A 544 -7.24 28.01 -80.23
CA ASP A 544 -8.52 27.64 -80.84
C ASP A 544 -9.46 28.84 -80.90
N ARG A 545 -9.51 29.69 -79.86
CA ARG A 545 -10.33 30.91 -79.88
C ARG A 545 -9.89 31.88 -80.98
N VAL A 546 -8.59 32.13 -81.12
CA VAL A 546 -8.06 33.00 -82.18
C VAL A 546 -8.40 32.47 -83.57
N ARG A 547 -8.19 31.17 -83.82
CA ARG A 547 -8.47 30.56 -85.13
C ARG A 547 -9.97 30.54 -85.44
N CYS A 548 -10.82 30.25 -84.46
CA CYS A 548 -12.27 30.33 -84.63
C CYS A 548 -12.70 31.75 -84.99
N PHE A 549 -12.23 32.78 -84.27
CA PHE A 549 -12.56 34.17 -84.57
C PHE A 549 -12.10 34.61 -85.96
N VAL A 550 -10.87 34.29 -86.36
CA VAL A 550 -10.33 34.65 -87.69
C VAL A 550 -11.06 33.94 -88.85
N VAL A 551 -11.65 32.76 -88.60
CA VAL A 551 -12.41 32.03 -89.61
C VAL A 551 -13.87 32.45 -89.68
N THR A 552 -14.53 32.64 -88.53
CA THR A 552 -15.98 32.87 -88.46
C THR A 552 -16.37 34.34 -88.38
N GLY A 553 -15.50 35.20 -87.83
CA GLY A 553 -15.81 36.59 -87.52
C GLY A 553 -16.76 36.78 -86.33
N GLU A 554 -17.14 35.70 -85.63
CA GLU A 554 -18.09 35.75 -84.51
C GLU A 554 -17.43 36.33 -83.26
N ILE A 555 -17.96 37.44 -82.74
CA ILE A 555 -17.39 38.19 -81.62
C ILE A 555 -17.31 37.40 -80.31
N ASP A 556 -18.12 36.35 -80.14
CA ASP A 556 -18.10 35.51 -78.94
C ASP A 556 -16.74 34.82 -78.75
N TYR A 557 -16.07 34.41 -79.82
CA TYR A 557 -14.72 33.84 -79.74
C TYR A 557 -13.66 34.87 -79.34
N LEU A 558 -13.85 36.14 -79.73
CA LEU A 558 -12.99 37.24 -79.29
C LEU A 558 -13.23 37.53 -77.80
N ASN A 559 -14.48 37.53 -77.34
CA ASN A 559 -14.82 37.70 -75.92
C ASN A 559 -14.24 36.58 -75.04
N ASP A 560 -14.36 35.32 -75.46
CA ASP A 560 -13.75 34.16 -74.78
C ASP A 560 -12.22 34.30 -74.68
N PHE A 561 -11.57 34.78 -75.74
CA PHE A 561 -10.13 35.02 -75.76
C PHE A 561 -9.73 36.14 -74.79
N ILE A 562 -10.50 37.23 -74.74
CA ILE A 562 -10.30 38.35 -73.81
C ILE A 562 -10.45 37.88 -72.36
N GLU A 563 -11.49 37.09 -72.07
CA GLU A 563 -11.73 36.53 -70.74
C GLU A 563 -10.55 35.64 -70.29
N GLU A 564 -10.02 34.81 -71.19
CA GLU A 564 -8.86 33.97 -70.86
C GLU A 564 -7.59 34.78 -70.57
N ILE A 565 -7.30 35.84 -71.33
CA ILE A 565 -6.09 36.66 -71.16
C ILE A 565 -6.19 37.62 -69.96
N GLN A 566 -7.38 38.18 -69.70
CA GLN A 566 -7.51 39.22 -68.67
C GLN A 566 -8.01 38.70 -67.33
N VAL A 567 -8.83 37.65 -67.32
CA VAL A 567 -9.52 37.16 -66.11
C VAL A 567 -9.00 35.78 -65.69
N THR A 568 -9.13 34.78 -66.57
CA THR A 568 -8.87 33.37 -66.21
C THR A 568 -7.37 33.10 -66.06
N LYS A 569 -6.56 33.60 -67.00
CA LYS A 569 -5.09 33.57 -67.01
C LYS A 569 -4.50 32.19 -66.70
N ARG A 570 -5.08 31.10 -67.24
CA ARG A 570 -4.64 29.74 -66.88
C ARG A 570 -3.20 29.50 -67.27
N ARG A 571 -2.82 29.94 -68.47
CA ARG A 571 -1.45 29.88 -68.97
C ARG A 571 -0.49 30.68 -68.10
N ASP A 572 -0.81 31.95 -67.83
CA ASP A 572 0.12 32.83 -67.11
C ASP A 572 0.31 32.39 -65.65
N LYS A 573 -0.76 31.94 -64.98
CA LYS A 573 -0.68 31.33 -63.64
C LYS A 573 0.15 30.04 -63.66
N ALA A 574 -0.02 29.20 -64.68
CA ALA A 574 0.78 27.99 -64.84
C ALA A 574 2.27 28.30 -65.05
N VAL A 575 2.61 29.36 -65.78
CA VAL A 575 4.00 29.83 -65.96
C VAL A 575 4.59 30.29 -64.63
N GLU A 576 3.87 31.12 -63.86
CA GLU A 576 4.32 31.55 -62.52
C GLU A 576 4.55 30.36 -61.58
N ASP A 577 3.66 29.37 -61.61
CA ASP A 577 3.78 28.15 -60.81
C ASP A 577 4.98 27.29 -61.26
N LEU A 578 5.20 27.15 -62.58
CA LEU A 578 6.37 26.45 -63.13
C LEU A 578 7.68 27.16 -62.76
N GLU A 579 7.76 28.48 -62.88
CA GLU A 579 8.94 29.26 -62.48
C GLU A 579 9.27 29.07 -60.99
N ARG A 580 8.25 29.07 -60.11
CA ARG A 580 8.44 28.81 -58.67
C ARG A 580 8.92 27.39 -58.41
N LEU A 581 8.37 26.40 -59.10
CA LEU A 581 8.77 24.99 -58.94
C LEU A 581 10.16 24.72 -59.51
N LEU A 582 10.59 25.48 -60.53
CA LEU A 582 11.88 25.36 -61.18
C LEU A 582 12.99 26.19 -60.51
N ALA A 583 12.66 27.10 -59.57
CA ALA A 583 13.61 27.99 -58.89
C ALA A 583 14.73 27.29 -58.07
N GLY A 584 14.79 25.96 -58.09
CA GLY A 584 15.88 25.15 -57.54
C GLY A 584 16.26 23.92 -58.37
N SER A 585 15.85 23.87 -59.64
CA SER A 585 15.94 22.69 -60.53
C SER A 585 16.95 22.87 -61.66
N ASP A 586 17.12 21.85 -62.52
CA ASP A 586 18.08 21.81 -63.63
C ASP A 586 17.99 23.02 -64.59
N SER A 587 19.15 23.61 -64.93
CA SER A 587 19.28 24.76 -65.84
C SER A 587 18.54 24.57 -67.17
N ASN A 588 18.53 23.35 -67.70
CA ASN A 588 17.97 23.05 -69.02
C ASN A 588 16.44 23.22 -69.07
N ALA A 589 15.71 22.85 -68.01
CA ALA A 589 14.25 22.98 -68.00
C ALA A 589 13.82 24.46 -67.89
N ILE A 590 14.60 25.27 -67.19
CA ILE A 590 14.42 26.73 -67.14
C ILE A 590 14.70 27.34 -68.52
N ASP A 591 15.75 26.88 -69.20
CA ASP A 591 16.10 27.34 -70.54
C ASP A 591 15.01 26.98 -71.57
N ASP A 592 14.45 25.77 -71.49
CA ASP A 592 13.33 25.33 -72.34
C ASP A 592 12.05 26.14 -72.08
N LEU A 593 11.71 26.43 -70.82
CA LEU A 593 10.58 27.28 -70.47
C LEU A 593 10.76 28.70 -71.00
N ASN A 594 11.94 29.30 -70.82
CA ASN A 594 12.25 30.63 -71.33
C ASN A 594 12.21 30.69 -72.86
N ALA A 595 12.70 29.65 -73.53
CA ALA A 595 12.62 29.53 -74.99
C ALA A 595 11.16 29.42 -75.47
N ALA A 596 10.32 28.65 -74.77
CA ALA A 596 8.89 28.57 -75.05
C ALA A 596 8.18 29.93 -74.85
N LEU A 597 8.48 30.65 -73.77
CA LEU A 597 7.91 31.96 -73.48
C LEU A 597 8.29 33.00 -74.55
N SER A 598 9.57 33.04 -74.96
CA SER A 598 10.02 33.95 -76.02
C SER A 598 9.29 33.68 -77.34
N LEU A 599 9.17 32.41 -77.75
CA LEU A 599 8.46 32.02 -78.96
C LEU A 599 6.96 32.30 -78.86
N SER A 600 6.35 32.10 -77.68
CA SER A 600 4.94 32.41 -77.45
C SER A 600 4.66 33.91 -77.54
N ASN A 601 5.55 34.76 -77.05
CA ASN A 601 5.40 36.22 -77.15
C ASN A 601 5.49 36.69 -78.62
N GLU A 602 6.36 36.09 -79.42
CA GLU A 602 6.40 36.35 -80.87
C GLU A 602 5.10 35.92 -81.56
N LEU A 603 4.53 34.77 -81.17
CA LEU A 603 3.31 34.23 -81.76
C LEU A 603 2.07 35.06 -81.43
N VAL A 604 1.95 35.57 -80.20
CA VAL A 604 0.85 36.46 -79.77
C VAL A 604 0.81 37.72 -80.64
N ASN A 605 1.95 38.25 -81.10
CA ASN A 605 1.96 39.40 -82.00
C ASN A 605 1.37 39.06 -83.39
N ILE A 606 1.58 37.83 -83.88
CA ILE A 606 1.00 37.34 -85.14
C ILE A 606 -0.51 37.15 -84.97
N GLU A 607 -0.94 36.54 -83.86
CA GLU A 607 -2.34 36.34 -83.50
C GLU A 607 -3.08 37.68 -83.38
N ASN A 608 -2.52 38.65 -82.64
CA ASN A 608 -3.10 39.98 -82.49
C ASN A 608 -3.19 40.74 -83.82
N LYS A 609 -2.18 40.63 -84.69
CA LYS A 609 -2.22 41.22 -86.03
C LYS A 609 -3.29 40.58 -86.91
N ALA A 610 -3.45 39.25 -86.86
CA ALA A 610 -4.50 38.55 -87.59
C ALA A 610 -5.90 38.93 -87.11
N MET A 611 -6.09 39.04 -85.78
CA MET A 611 -7.35 39.51 -85.19
C MET A 611 -7.65 40.97 -85.57
N ARG A 612 -6.64 41.86 -85.57
CA ARG A 612 -6.81 43.27 -85.98
C ARG A 612 -7.25 43.40 -87.44
N LEU A 613 -6.68 42.59 -88.33
CA LEU A 613 -7.09 42.52 -89.75
C LEU A 613 -8.53 42.00 -89.89
N MET A 614 -8.93 41.02 -89.08
CA MET A 614 -10.30 40.49 -89.08
C MET A 614 -11.33 41.50 -88.53
N ILE A 615 -10.98 42.22 -87.46
CA ILE A 615 -11.77 43.32 -86.88
C ILE A 615 -12.02 44.43 -87.90
N GLU A 616 -10.99 44.80 -88.67
CA GLU A 616 -11.11 45.78 -89.75
C GLU A 616 -11.98 45.27 -90.92
N ALA A 617 -11.92 43.98 -91.25
CA ALA A 617 -12.73 43.40 -92.33
C ALA A 617 -14.23 43.28 -91.99
N GLU A 618 -14.57 43.07 -90.70
CA GLU A 618 -15.95 42.95 -90.20
C GLU A 618 -16.54 44.28 -89.69
N ASP A 619 -15.80 45.40 -89.78
CA ASP A 619 -16.16 46.72 -89.21
C ASP A 619 -16.53 46.66 -87.71
N ILE A 620 -15.83 45.83 -86.92
CA ILE A 620 -16.07 45.71 -85.48
C ILE A 620 -15.55 46.98 -84.77
N ASP A 621 -16.35 47.53 -83.86
CA ASP A 621 -15.98 48.73 -83.10
C ASP A 621 -14.74 48.49 -82.25
N LEU A 622 -13.72 49.35 -82.39
CA LEU A 622 -12.47 49.26 -81.64
C LEU A 622 -12.65 49.51 -80.14
N SER A 623 -13.78 50.11 -79.72
CA SER A 623 -14.06 50.37 -78.30
C SER A 623 -14.29 49.10 -77.45
N VAL A 624 -14.61 47.97 -78.08
CA VAL A 624 -14.85 46.67 -77.43
C VAL A 624 -13.66 45.70 -77.56
N VAL A 625 -12.56 46.15 -78.16
CA VAL A 625 -11.35 45.36 -78.40
C VAL A 625 -10.27 45.76 -77.39
N PRO A 626 -9.43 44.83 -76.89
CA PRO A 626 -8.31 45.17 -76.01
C PRO A 626 -7.37 46.22 -76.62
N GLU A 627 -6.83 47.11 -75.77
CA GLU A 627 -5.90 48.17 -76.19
C GLU A 627 -4.71 47.61 -76.97
N GLU A 628 -4.21 46.43 -76.57
CA GLU A 628 -3.06 45.77 -77.20
C GLU A 628 -3.30 45.33 -78.65
N ILE A 629 -4.57 45.09 -79.03
CA ILE A 629 -4.94 44.75 -80.41
C ILE A 629 -5.36 46.02 -81.16
N ALA A 630 -6.07 46.95 -80.50
CA ALA A 630 -6.56 48.19 -81.10
C ALA A 630 -5.42 49.14 -81.53
N GLU A 631 -4.30 49.15 -80.79
CA GLU A 631 -3.12 49.99 -81.07
C GLU A 631 -2.24 49.47 -82.23
N ILE A 632 -2.49 48.26 -82.75
CA ILE A 632 -1.70 47.71 -83.84
C ILE A 632 -1.97 48.50 -85.14
N GLU A 633 -0.97 49.26 -85.58
CA GLU A 633 -1.04 50.04 -86.82
C GLU A 633 -1.05 49.13 -88.06
N LEU A 634 -2.11 49.24 -88.85
CA LEU A 634 -2.21 48.62 -90.16
C LEU A 634 -1.43 49.46 -91.19
N THR A 635 -0.66 48.79 -92.05
CA THR A 635 0.09 49.49 -93.10
C THR A 635 -0.85 50.14 -94.12
N GLN A 636 -0.39 51.18 -94.83
CA GLN A 636 -1.23 51.85 -95.84
C GLN A 636 -1.68 50.92 -96.98
N ASP A 637 -0.91 49.87 -97.27
CA ASP A 637 -1.29 48.83 -98.23
C ASP A 637 -2.37 47.90 -97.67
N GLU A 638 -2.36 47.61 -96.36
CA GLU A 638 -3.40 46.81 -95.69
C GLU A 638 -4.74 47.57 -95.59
N LEU A 639 -4.70 48.87 -95.31
CA LEU A 639 -5.90 49.74 -95.29
C LEU A 639 -6.52 49.95 -96.68
N ALA A 640 -5.79 49.66 -97.75
CA ALA A 640 -6.25 49.77 -99.14
C ALA A 640 -6.79 48.44 -99.71
N MET A 641 -6.69 47.33 -98.97
CA MET A 641 -7.21 46.01 -99.38
C MET A 641 -8.74 45.92 -99.24
N SER A 642 -9.37 45.10 -100.08
CA SER A 642 -10.79 44.76 -99.93
C SER A 642 -11.05 43.92 -98.68
N LYS A 643 -12.31 43.87 -98.22
CA LYS A 643 -12.70 43.07 -97.04
C LYS A 643 -12.38 41.59 -97.22
N GLU A 644 -12.58 41.04 -98.42
CA GLU A 644 -12.22 39.67 -98.75
C GLU A 644 -10.70 39.42 -98.70
N GLU A 645 -9.89 40.36 -99.21
CA GLU A 645 -8.42 40.26 -99.18
C GLU A 645 -7.87 40.38 -97.75
N LEU A 646 -8.49 41.21 -96.89
CA LEU A 646 -8.16 41.30 -95.47
C LEU A 646 -8.45 40.00 -94.72
N LYS A 647 -9.61 39.37 -94.97
CA LYS A 647 -9.97 38.06 -94.39
C LYS A 647 -9.02 36.96 -94.84
N GLU A 648 -8.69 36.90 -96.13
CA GLU A 648 -7.75 35.92 -96.66
C GLU A 648 -6.35 36.10 -96.05
N LYS A 649 -5.90 37.34 -95.88
CA LYS A 649 -4.62 37.64 -95.23
C LYS A 649 -4.63 37.28 -93.74
N ALA A 650 -5.69 37.59 -93.01
CA ALA A 650 -5.85 37.23 -91.60
C ALA A 650 -5.85 35.70 -91.40
N GLN A 651 -6.59 34.97 -92.23
CA GLN A 651 -6.62 33.50 -92.22
C GLN A 651 -5.25 32.92 -92.60
N THR A 652 -4.57 33.49 -93.59
CA THR A 652 -3.23 33.01 -93.97
C THR A 652 -2.26 33.14 -92.79
N LEU A 653 -2.30 34.22 -92.02
CA LEU A 653 -1.37 34.44 -90.89
C LEU A 653 -1.50 33.40 -89.75
N VAL A 654 -2.68 32.80 -89.54
CA VAL A 654 -2.91 31.83 -88.46
C VAL A 654 -3.10 30.38 -88.95
N PHE A 655 -3.02 30.16 -90.27
CA PHE A 655 -3.07 28.83 -90.91
C PHE A 655 -1.84 28.54 -91.78
N ASP A 656 -0.88 29.46 -91.91
CA ASP A 656 0.35 29.21 -92.66
C ASP A 656 1.30 28.23 -91.94
N ASN A 657 2.29 27.76 -92.70
CA ASN A 657 3.30 26.83 -92.19
C ASN A 657 4.20 27.47 -91.12
N ASN A 658 4.36 28.79 -91.12
CA ASN A 658 5.21 29.48 -90.13
C ASN A 658 4.53 29.50 -88.76
N TYR A 659 3.24 29.81 -88.71
CA TYR A 659 2.41 29.78 -87.51
C TYR A 659 2.38 28.39 -86.88
N MET A 660 2.17 27.35 -87.70
CA MET A 660 2.22 25.95 -87.24
C MET A 660 3.60 25.60 -86.68
N HIS A 661 4.67 26.02 -87.35
CA HIS A 661 6.03 25.79 -86.87
C HIS A 661 6.32 26.50 -85.53
N TYR A 662 5.78 27.70 -85.30
CA TYR A 662 5.88 28.38 -84.00
C TYR A 662 5.13 27.61 -82.91
N LYS A 663 3.90 27.14 -83.16
CA LYS A 663 3.14 26.33 -82.20
C LYS A 663 3.83 25.00 -81.88
N ASP A 664 4.35 24.32 -82.89
CA ASP A 664 5.03 23.04 -82.70
C ASP A 664 6.28 23.20 -81.83
N ARG A 665 7.08 24.25 -82.05
CA ARG A 665 8.27 24.54 -81.21
C ARG A 665 7.93 24.94 -79.79
N ILE A 666 6.87 25.73 -79.58
CA ILE A 666 6.40 26.08 -78.23
C ILE A 666 5.95 24.81 -77.51
N ARG A 667 5.13 23.97 -78.17
CA ARG A 667 4.66 22.70 -77.61
C ARG A 667 5.81 21.75 -77.29
N GLU A 668 6.81 21.66 -78.17
CA GLU A 668 8.02 20.85 -77.95
C GLU A 668 8.77 21.30 -76.70
N ASN A 669 9.09 22.61 -76.59
CA ASN A 669 9.82 23.15 -75.44
C ASN A 669 9.04 23.04 -74.12
N VAL A 670 7.72 23.31 -74.13
CA VAL A 670 6.86 23.13 -72.95
C VAL A 670 6.81 21.66 -72.54
N ASN A 671 6.70 20.74 -73.50
CA ASN A 671 6.72 19.30 -73.22
C ASN A 671 8.05 18.84 -72.64
N LEU A 672 9.18 19.30 -73.18
CA LEU A 672 10.51 18.99 -72.64
C LEU A 672 10.67 19.48 -71.20
N CYS A 673 10.28 20.72 -70.92
CA CYS A 673 10.32 21.31 -69.58
C CYS A 673 9.41 20.54 -68.59
N THR A 674 8.14 20.34 -68.94
CA THR A 674 7.15 19.68 -68.07
C THR A 674 7.47 18.21 -67.83
N GLN A 675 7.94 17.49 -68.85
CA GLN A 675 8.39 16.11 -68.68
C GLN A 675 9.60 16.02 -67.75
N SER A 676 10.57 16.93 -67.89
CA SER A 676 11.74 16.97 -67.01
C SER A 676 11.36 17.25 -65.56
N LEU A 677 10.47 18.23 -65.32
CA LEU A 677 9.98 18.58 -63.99
C LEU A 677 9.16 17.43 -63.34
N ILE A 678 8.24 16.83 -64.09
CA ILE A 678 7.44 15.68 -63.62
C ILE A 678 8.36 14.49 -63.33
N HIS A 679 9.35 14.24 -64.18
CA HIS A 679 10.31 13.16 -63.96
C HIS A 679 11.14 13.37 -62.69
N SER A 680 11.69 14.57 -62.50
CA SER A 680 12.48 14.94 -61.32
C SER A 680 11.65 14.86 -60.03
N SER A 681 10.45 15.45 -60.02
CA SER A 681 9.55 15.41 -58.86
C SER A 681 9.03 14.00 -58.55
N SER A 682 8.78 13.17 -59.58
CA SER A 682 8.43 11.76 -59.39
C SER A 682 9.57 10.97 -58.75
N GLN A 683 10.82 11.21 -59.16
CA GLN A 683 11.99 10.57 -58.53
C GLN A 683 12.18 11.00 -57.07
N GLU A 684 11.98 12.29 -56.76
CA GLU A 684 12.01 12.78 -55.37
C GLU A 684 10.93 12.11 -54.52
N LEU A 685 9.71 11.98 -55.05
CA LEU A 685 8.60 11.33 -54.35
C LEU A 685 8.87 9.85 -54.12
N GLU A 686 9.34 9.11 -55.13
CA GLU A 686 9.71 7.70 -54.99
C GLU A 686 10.81 7.51 -53.96
N SER A 687 11.85 8.35 -53.98
CA SER A 687 12.96 8.31 -53.03
C SER A 687 12.50 8.64 -51.59
N ALA A 688 11.66 9.67 -51.42
CA ALA A 688 11.11 10.03 -50.12
C ALA A 688 10.20 8.93 -49.55
N SER A 689 9.36 8.33 -50.40
CA SER A 689 8.46 7.23 -50.05
C SER A 689 9.22 5.95 -49.67
N ALA A 690 10.27 5.60 -50.44
CA ALA A 690 11.14 4.46 -50.13
C ALA A 690 11.88 4.63 -48.80
N ASN A 691 12.41 5.83 -48.53
CA ASN A 691 13.06 6.16 -47.26
C ASN A 691 12.08 6.10 -46.08
N LEU A 692 10.86 6.63 -46.24
CA LEU A 692 9.83 6.54 -45.21
C LEU A 692 9.47 5.07 -44.93
N SER A 693 9.28 4.27 -45.97
CA SER A 693 8.98 2.84 -45.85
C SER A 693 10.06 2.08 -45.07
N LEU A 694 11.34 2.40 -45.32
CA LEU A 694 12.46 1.84 -44.56
C LEU A 694 12.40 2.22 -43.07
N LEU A 695 12.14 3.50 -42.77
CA LEU A 695 12.05 4.00 -41.39
C LEU A 695 10.87 3.36 -40.64
N VAL A 696 9.70 3.22 -41.28
CA VAL A 696 8.52 2.56 -40.70
C VAL A 696 8.78 1.07 -40.44
N ASN A 697 9.45 0.37 -41.36
CA ASN A 697 9.84 -1.03 -41.14
C ASN A 697 10.82 -1.18 -39.98
N LEU A 698 11.80 -0.27 -39.87
CA LEU A 698 12.74 -0.25 -38.74
C LEU A 698 12.02 0.03 -37.41
N GLN A 699 11.10 1.01 -37.38
CA GLN A 699 10.27 1.31 -36.21
C GLN A 699 9.45 0.08 -35.80
N THR A 700 8.81 -0.59 -36.77
CA THR A 700 8.01 -1.80 -36.52
C THR A 700 8.88 -2.90 -35.91
N ALA A 701 10.08 -3.13 -36.43
CA ALA A 701 11.01 -4.11 -35.88
C ALA A 701 11.45 -3.76 -34.44
N LEU A 702 11.76 -2.49 -34.17
CA LEU A 702 12.11 -2.02 -32.81
C LEU A 702 10.94 -2.20 -31.83
N THR A 703 9.72 -1.94 -32.27
CA THR A 703 8.50 -2.14 -31.47
C THR A 703 8.32 -3.60 -31.10
N ILE A 704 8.50 -4.52 -32.06
CA ILE A 704 8.43 -5.96 -31.81
C ILE A 704 9.50 -6.38 -30.80
N ILE A 705 10.75 -5.92 -30.96
CA ILE A 705 11.85 -6.22 -30.04
C ILE A 705 11.54 -5.71 -28.62
N PHE A 706 10.96 -4.51 -28.50
CA PHE A 706 10.56 -3.96 -27.21
C PHE A 706 9.52 -4.85 -26.51
N PHE A 707 8.48 -5.29 -27.22
CA PHE A 707 7.49 -6.21 -26.66
C PHE A 707 8.10 -7.56 -26.25
N LEU A 708 9.05 -8.10 -27.03
CA LEU A 708 9.75 -9.34 -26.67
C LEU A 708 10.61 -9.18 -25.41
N ILE A 709 11.27 -8.03 -25.23
CA ILE A 709 12.04 -7.72 -24.01
C ILE A 709 11.10 -7.66 -22.80
N VAL A 710 9.98 -6.94 -22.90
CA VAL A 710 8.98 -6.83 -21.82
C VAL A 710 8.41 -8.21 -21.47
N LEU A 711 8.07 -9.03 -22.47
CA LEU A 711 7.59 -10.39 -22.25
C LEU A 711 8.63 -11.28 -21.55
N ALA A 712 9.90 -11.19 -21.96
CA ALA A 712 10.98 -11.92 -21.32
C ALA A 712 11.16 -11.51 -19.84
N ILE A 713 11.08 -10.21 -19.53
CA ILE A 713 11.13 -9.69 -18.15
C ILE A 713 9.99 -10.29 -17.31
N ILE A 714 8.75 -10.28 -17.83
CA ILE A 714 7.59 -10.84 -17.14
C ILE A 714 7.76 -12.34 -16.88
N ILE A 715 8.26 -13.10 -17.86
CA ILE A 715 8.52 -14.54 -17.72
C ILE A 715 9.58 -14.78 -16.64
N ILE A 716 10.69 -14.03 -16.65
CA ILE A 716 11.78 -14.18 -15.67
C ILE A 716 11.27 -13.86 -14.26
N ILE A 717 10.55 -12.76 -14.05
CA ILE A 717 9.97 -12.41 -12.75
C ILE A 717 9.00 -13.52 -12.28
N THR A 718 8.17 -14.04 -13.19
CA THR A 718 7.21 -15.09 -12.85
C THR A 718 7.90 -16.38 -12.42
N LEU A 719 8.96 -16.78 -13.13
CA LEU A 719 9.69 -18.03 -12.87
C LEU A 719 10.65 -17.93 -11.68
N MET A 720 11.34 -16.80 -11.52
CA MET A 720 12.39 -16.62 -10.50
C MET A 720 11.90 -16.04 -9.18
N VAL A 721 10.75 -15.33 -9.17
CA VAL A 721 10.23 -14.65 -7.98
C VAL A 721 8.85 -15.20 -7.61
N ARG A 722 7.85 -15.02 -8.48
CA ARG A 722 6.45 -15.33 -8.12
C ARG A 722 6.24 -16.81 -7.79
N LYS A 723 6.62 -17.73 -8.67
CA LYS A 723 6.41 -19.17 -8.44
C LYS A 723 7.16 -19.69 -7.21
N PRO A 724 8.47 -19.39 -7.01
CA PRO A 724 9.18 -19.77 -5.79
C PRO A 724 8.54 -19.19 -4.53
N LEU A 725 8.14 -17.92 -4.55
CA LEU A 725 7.48 -17.26 -3.41
C LEU A 725 6.16 -17.95 -3.03
N THR A 726 5.29 -18.26 -4.01
CA THR A 726 4.04 -18.98 -3.74
C THR A 726 4.31 -20.37 -3.16
N LYS A 727 5.29 -21.10 -3.70
CA LYS A 727 5.66 -22.43 -3.18
C LYS A 727 6.21 -22.33 -1.75
N MET A 728 7.02 -21.31 -1.46
CA MET A 728 7.56 -21.04 -0.14
C MET A 728 6.44 -20.78 0.87
N VAL A 729 5.50 -19.87 0.56
CA VAL A 729 4.37 -19.55 1.44
C VAL A 729 3.52 -20.79 1.74
N LEU A 730 3.19 -21.60 0.73
CA LEU A 730 2.43 -22.84 0.93
C LEU A 730 3.17 -23.83 1.83
N SER A 731 4.48 -24.00 1.63
CA SER A 731 5.28 -24.91 2.46
C SER A 731 5.48 -24.39 3.89
N MET A 732 5.53 -23.06 4.09
CA MET A 732 5.54 -22.43 5.41
C MET A 732 4.23 -22.68 6.17
N GLN A 733 3.08 -22.53 5.51
CA GLN A 733 1.77 -22.82 6.10
C GLN A 733 1.63 -24.29 6.53
N GLU A 734 2.24 -25.21 5.78
CA GLU A 734 2.23 -26.63 6.10
C GLU A 734 3.35 -27.07 7.07
N GLN A 735 4.17 -26.13 7.58
CA GLN A 735 5.34 -26.41 8.43
C GLN A 735 6.30 -27.46 7.83
N LYS A 736 6.51 -27.41 6.51
CA LYS A 736 7.40 -28.34 5.78
C LYS A 736 8.69 -27.65 5.36
N GLU A 737 9.76 -28.45 5.26
CA GLU A 737 11.02 -28.00 4.68
C GLU A 737 10.85 -27.53 3.24
N ILE A 738 11.56 -26.45 2.92
CA ILE A 738 11.45 -25.76 1.63
C ILE A 738 12.76 -25.93 0.86
N THR A 739 12.65 -26.22 -0.44
CA THR A 739 13.81 -26.32 -1.31
C THR A 739 14.27 -24.92 -1.74
N PRO A 740 15.54 -24.52 -1.50
CA PRO A 740 16.02 -23.19 -1.86
C PRO A 740 15.97 -23.00 -3.39
N THR A 741 15.00 -22.21 -3.86
CA THR A 741 14.77 -21.94 -5.28
C THR A 741 14.49 -20.45 -5.51
N GLY A 742 14.78 -19.95 -6.72
CA GLY A 742 14.59 -18.53 -7.07
C GLY A 742 15.82 -17.65 -6.86
N VAL A 743 15.59 -16.34 -6.72
CA VAL A 743 16.65 -15.33 -6.47
C VAL A 743 17.38 -15.60 -5.14
N GLU A 744 18.59 -15.06 -4.99
CA GLU A 744 19.43 -15.37 -3.81
C GLU A 744 18.75 -14.96 -2.49
N GLU A 745 18.00 -13.86 -2.49
CA GLU A 745 17.25 -13.38 -1.34
C GLU A 745 16.19 -14.39 -0.89
N LEU A 746 15.44 -15.00 -1.83
CA LEU A 746 14.47 -16.05 -1.53
C LEU A 746 15.15 -17.34 -1.05
N ARG A 747 16.31 -17.67 -1.65
CA ARG A 747 17.11 -18.82 -1.21
C ARG A 747 17.65 -18.63 0.20
N PHE A 748 18.07 -17.42 0.56
CA PHE A 748 18.50 -17.07 1.91
C PHE A 748 17.36 -17.24 2.91
N VAL A 749 16.19 -16.64 2.66
CA VAL A 749 15.00 -16.80 3.52
C VAL A 749 14.63 -18.26 3.70
N THR A 750 14.65 -19.05 2.62
CA THR A 750 14.39 -20.49 2.67
C THR A 750 15.38 -21.24 3.58
N ARG A 751 16.68 -20.92 3.51
CA ARG A 751 17.71 -21.55 4.37
C ARG A 751 17.46 -21.23 5.85
N ILE A 752 17.20 -19.95 6.17
CA ILE A 752 16.94 -19.51 7.54
C ILE A 752 15.67 -20.14 8.10
N TYR A 753 14.58 -20.16 7.31
CA TYR A 753 13.34 -20.81 7.73
C TYR A 753 13.54 -22.30 8.03
N ASN A 754 14.23 -23.04 7.16
CA ASN A 754 14.50 -24.46 7.41
C ASN A 754 15.34 -24.66 8.69
N GLN A 755 16.33 -23.79 8.93
CA GLN A 755 17.14 -23.86 10.16
C GLN A 755 16.27 -23.67 11.40
N VAL A 756 15.43 -22.64 11.43
CA VAL A 756 14.50 -22.38 12.55
C VAL A 756 13.51 -23.54 12.74
N LEU A 757 13.01 -24.12 11.64
CA LEU A 757 12.12 -25.29 11.70
C LEU A 757 12.81 -26.48 12.40
N HIS A 758 14.09 -26.73 12.09
CA HIS A 758 14.87 -27.78 12.73
C HIS A 758 15.13 -27.51 14.21
N GLU A 759 15.50 -26.27 14.57
CA GLU A 759 15.75 -25.87 15.95
C GLU A 759 14.48 -25.99 16.81
N ASN A 760 13.34 -25.49 16.30
CA ASN A 760 12.05 -25.61 16.99
C ASN A 760 11.62 -27.07 17.22
N LYS A 761 11.89 -27.95 16.25
CA LYS A 761 11.62 -29.37 16.42
C LYS A 761 12.45 -29.96 17.56
N HIS A 762 13.74 -29.64 17.63
CA HIS A 762 14.61 -30.07 18.72
C HIS A 762 14.19 -29.52 20.09
N VAL A 763 13.79 -28.24 20.15
CA VAL A 763 13.30 -27.62 21.40
C VAL A 763 12.01 -28.30 21.88
N ARG A 764 11.07 -28.58 20.97
CA ARG A 764 9.83 -29.31 21.31
C ARG A 764 10.09 -30.73 21.81
N GLU A 765 11.02 -31.45 21.19
CA GLU A 765 11.42 -32.79 21.64
C GLU A 765 12.02 -32.74 23.06
N LYS A 766 12.84 -31.74 23.35
CA LYS A 766 13.44 -31.53 24.68
C LYS A 766 12.40 -31.14 25.74
N LEU A 767 11.52 -30.18 25.45
CA LEU A 767 10.44 -29.76 26.36
C LEU A 767 9.46 -30.90 26.65
N SER A 768 9.13 -31.70 25.65
CA SER A 768 8.29 -32.90 25.83
C SER A 768 8.95 -33.93 26.75
N HIS A 769 10.26 -34.13 26.61
CA HIS A 769 11.02 -35.02 27.50
C HIS A 769 11.07 -34.50 28.95
N GLU A 770 11.34 -33.20 29.15
CA GLU A 770 11.37 -32.56 30.48
C GLU A 770 9.98 -32.50 31.14
N ALA A 771 8.91 -32.31 30.36
CA ALA A 771 7.54 -32.31 30.86
C ALA A 771 7.03 -33.71 31.26
N SER A 772 7.62 -34.78 30.73
CA SER A 772 7.17 -36.17 30.97
C SER A 772 8.04 -36.97 31.93
N HIS A 773 9.25 -36.50 32.27
CA HIS A 773 10.20 -37.23 33.13
C HIS A 773 10.54 -36.46 34.42
N ASP A 774 10.87 -37.20 35.48
CA ASP A 774 11.38 -36.68 36.76
C ASP A 774 12.86 -36.30 36.61
N ALA A 775 13.20 -35.04 36.91
CA ALA A 775 14.53 -34.47 36.70
C ALA A 775 15.64 -35.17 37.51
N LEU A 776 15.31 -35.81 38.63
CA LEU A 776 16.29 -36.45 39.51
C LEU A 776 16.58 -37.91 39.10
N THR A 777 15.53 -38.68 38.82
CA THR A 777 15.62 -40.15 38.60
C THR A 777 15.54 -40.56 37.13
N GLY A 778 15.08 -39.65 36.25
CA GLY A 778 14.84 -39.93 34.84
C GLY A 778 13.74 -40.97 34.59
N LEU A 779 12.90 -41.25 35.58
CA LEU A 779 11.65 -42.01 35.42
C LEU A 779 10.53 -41.08 34.91
N LEU A 780 9.38 -41.63 34.53
CA LEU A 780 8.24 -40.79 34.19
C LEU A 780 7.74 -40.03 35.42
N ASN A 781 7.28 -38.79 35.25
CA ASN A 781 6.75 -37.99 36.35
C ASN A 781 5.24 -38.20 36.54
N ARG A 782 4.65 -37.52 37.53
CA ARG A 782 3.22 -37.62 37.84
C ARG A 782 2.30 -37.23 36.68
N GLY A 783 2.63 -36.15 35.96
CA GLY A 783 1.83 -35.72 34.80
C GLY A 783 1.82 -36.75 33.67
N ALA A 784 2.97 -37.38 33.40
CA ALA A 784 3.05 -38.47 32.42
C ALA A 784 2.31 -39.74 32.89
N TYR A 785 2.36 -40.05 34.19
CA TYR A 785 1.58 -41.16 34.76
C TYR A 785 0.08 -40.97 34.53
N ASP A 786 -0.47 -39.80 34.88
CA ASP A 786 -1.90 -39.53 34.75
C ASP A 786 -2.37 -39.67 33.30
N LEU A 787 -1.60 -39.12 32.34
CA LEU A 787 -1.91 -39.18 30.90
C LEU A 787 -1.78 -40.59 30.30
N LEU A 788 -0.84 -41.41 30.79
CA LEU A 788 -0.70 -42.80 30.35
C LEU A 788 -1.80 -43.69 30.94
N MET A 789 -2.26 -43.43 32.16
CA MET A 789 -3.32 -44.21 32.81
C MET A 789 -4.71 -44.02 32.18
N GLU A 790 -4.94 -42.90 31.48
CA GLU A 790 -6.15 -42.70 30.67
C GLU A 790 -6.19 -43.62 29.45
N ASN A 791 -5.04 -43.92 28.85
CA ASN A 791 -4.91 -44.66 27.59
C ASN A 791 -4.47 -46.13 27.74
N THR A 792 -4.24 -46.58 28.97
CA THR A 792 -3.77 -47.95 29.25
C THR A 792 -4.94 -48.91 29.44
N ASP A 793 -4.86 -50.09 28.81
CA ASP A 793 -5.81 -51.19 29.01
C ASP A 793 -5.78 -51.70 30.45
N LYS A 794 -6.89 -51.48 31.16
CA LYS A 794 -7.04 -51.76 32.60
C LYS A 794 -7.42 -53.22 32.89
N GLU A 795 -7.68 -54.05 31.88
CA GLU A 795 -8.18 -55.41 32.09
C GLU A 795 -7.07 -56.39 32.52
N HIS A 796 -5.81 -56.16 32.15
CA HIS A 796 -4.69 -57.08 32.39
C HIS A 796 -3.43 -56.36 32.91
N MET A 797 -3.53 -55.78 34.11
CA MET A 797 -2.44 -55.01 34.71
C MET A 797 -2.27 -55.25 36.21
N ALA A 798 -1.09 -54.94 36.72
CA ALA A 798 -0.85 -54.79 38.16
C ALA A 798 -0.30 -53.39 38.43
N LEU A 799 -0.91 -52.71 39.40
CA LEU A 799 -0.42 -51.46 39.94
C LEU A 799 0.37 -51.75 41.21
N ILE A 800 1.59 -51.21 41.28
CA ILE A 800 2.53 -51.39 42.38
C ILE A 800 2.89 -50.00 42.89
N LEU A 801 2.53 -49.70 44.13
CA LEU A 801 2.92 -48.47 44.82
C LEU A 801 4.10 -48.79 45.74
N ILE A 802 5.16 -48.00 45.63
CA ILE A 802 6.44 -48.22 46.32
C ILE A 802 6.79 -46.96 47.10
N ASP A 803 7.08 -47.12 48.39
CA ASP A 803 7.48 -46.05 49.30
C ASP A 803 8.83 -46.39 49.94
N VAL A 804 9.74 -45.41 49.98
CA VAL A 804 11.04 -45.59 50.64
C VAL A 804 10.89 -45.37 52.14
N ASP A 805 11.10 -46.43 52.92
CA ASP A 805 10.90 -46.37 54.37
C ASP A 805 11.86 -45.40 55.06
N TYR A 806 11.30 -44.58 55.95
CA TYR A 806 12.03 -43.61 56.76
C TYR A 806 12.91 -42.63 55.95
N PHE A 807 12.55 -42.34 54.70
CA PHE A 807 13.35 -41.48 53.81
C PHE A 807 13.64 -40.09 54.41
N LYS A 808 12.68 -39.51 55.14
CA LYS A 808 12.88 -38.25 55.87
C LYS A 808 14.03 -38.34 56.88
N GLN A 809 14.15 -39.45 57.62
CA GLN A 809 15.26 -39.65 58.57
C GLN A 809 16.60 -39.80 57.85
N VAL A 810 16.60 -40.40 56.65
CA VAL A 810 17.81 -40.47 55.81
C VAL A 810 18.27 -39.07 55.41
N ASN A 811 17.35 -38.22 54.95
CA ASN A 811 17.65 -36.82 54.63
C ASN A 811 18.13 -36.04 55.85
N ASP A 812 17.46 -36.19 56.99
CA ASP A 812 17.79 -35.47 58.22
C ASP A 812 19.15 -35.91 58.81
N THR A 813 19.57 -37.16 58.56
CA THR A 813 20.82 -37.73 59.11
C THR A 813 22.01 -37.60 58.17
N TYR A 814 21.83 -37.82 56.86
CA TYR A 814 22.90 -37.91 55.86
C TYR A 814 22.89 -36.76 54.84
N GLY A 815 21.88 -35.88 54.90
CA GLY A 815 21.71 -34.75 53.99
C GLY A 815 21.00 -35.11 52.69
N HIS A 816 20.37 -34.11 52.07
CA HIS A 816 19.58 -34.28 50.84
C HIS A 816 20.38 -34.85 49.66
N ALA A 817 21.66 -34.51 49.54
CA ALA A 817 22.51 -35.05 48.46
C ALA A 817 22.73 -36.58 48.55
N VAL A 818 22.69 -37.15 49.76
CA VAL A 818 22.73 -38.62 49.95
C VAL A 818 21.35 -39.22 49.71
N GLY A 819 20.28 -38.55 50.16
CA GLY A 819 18.90 -38.93 49.83
C GLY A 819 18.64 -39.01 48.33
N ASP A 820 19.14 -38.05 47.56
CA ASP A 820 19.05 -38.03 46.09
C ASP A 820 19.73 -39.24 45.44
N LYS A 821 20.89 -39.67 45.99
CA LYS A 821 21.57 -40.88 45.53
C LYS A 821 20.77 -42.14 45.86
N VAL A 822 20.10 -42.18 47.02
CA VAL A 822 19.21 -43.27 47.40
C VAL A 822 18.04 -43.37 46.42
N LEU A 823 17.39 -42.25 46.08
CA LEU A 823 16.28 -42.22 45.11
C LEU A 823 16.71 -42.65 43.71
N LYS A 824 17.87 -42.18 43.22
CA LYS A 824 18.46 -42.64 41.95
C LYS A 824 18.71 -44.14 41.97
N ARG A 825 19.23 -44.67 43.09
CA ARG A 825 19.50 -46.10 43.24
C ARG A 825 18.21 -46.94 43.21
N VAL A 826 17.14 -46.47 43.85
CA VAL A 826 15.82 -47.10 43.80
C VAL A 826 15.29 -47.12 42.36
N ALA A 827 15.39 -46.00 41.65
CA ALA A 827 14.98 -45.91 40.24
C ALA A 827 15.77 -46.84 39.31
N ASP A 828 17.08 -46.95 39.48
CA ASP A 828 17.92 -47.87 38.70
C ASP A 828 17.55 -49.34 38.99
N LEU A 829 17.32 -49.69 40.25
CA LEU A 829 16.87 -51.03 40.63
C LEU A 829 15.49 -51.37 40.05
N MET A 830 14.59 -50.38 39.94
CA MET A 830 13.31 -50.56 39.25
C MET A 830 13.52 -50.81 37.75
N LYS A 831 14.37 -50.03 37.08
CA LYS A 831 14.70 -50.23 35.64
C LYS A 831 15.29 -51.61 35.38
N ASP A 832 16.12 -52.12 36.30
CA ASP A 832 16.72 -53.46 36.20
C ASP A 832 15.72 -54.59 36.54
N SER A 833 14.76 -54.31 37.43
CA SER A 833 13.82 -55.33 37.94
C SER A 833 12.57 -55.49 37.09
N PHE A 834 12.15 -54.46 36.36
CA PHE A 834 10.94 -54.45 35.52
C PHE A 834 11.29 -54.37 34.03
N ARG A 835 10.34 -54.71 33.16
CA ARG A 835 10.58 -54.76 31.70
C ARG A 835 10.47 -53.36 31.10
N SER A 836 11.10 -53.15 29.95
CA SER A 836 10.97 -51.89 29.18
C SER A 836 9.54 -51.58 28.70
N VAL A 837 8.63 -52.57 28.76
CA VAL A 837 7.18 -52.41 28.46
C VAL A 837 6.34 -52.08 29.70
N ASP A 838 6.91 -52.17 30.90
CA ASP A 838 6.26 -51.79 32.14
C ASP A 838 6.51 -50.28 32.37
N ILE A 839 5.51 -49.55 32.89
CA ILE A 839 5.59 -48.10 33.07
C ILE A 839 6.14 -47.82 34.46
N LEU A 840 7.24 -47.08 34.54
CA LEU A 840 7.94 -46.75 35.79
C LEU A 840 7.86 -45.24 36.04
N CYS A 841 7.24 -44.85 37.14
CA CYS A 841 7.02 -43.45 37.48
C CYS A 841 7.52 -43.10 38.89
N ARG A 842 7.93 -41.86 39.08
CA ARG A 842 8.09 -41.23 40.39
C ARG A 842 7.03 -40.15 40.52
N ILE A 843 6.10 -40.32 41.45
CA ILE A 843 4.90 -39.47 41.57
C ILE A 843 4.96 -38.49 42.75
N GLY A 844 5.92 -38.70 43.66
CA GLY A 844 6.13 -37.89 44.86
C GLY A 844 7.60 -37.86 45.28
N GLY A 845 7.86 -37.34 46.49
CA GLY A 845 9.22 -37.19 47.02
C GLY A 845 9.96 -38.53 47.12
N ASP A 846 9.35 -39.50 47.79
CA ASP A 846 9.85 -40.86 48.05
C ASP A 846 8.90 -41.95 47.51
N GLU A 847 7.89 -41.54 46.75
CA GLU A 847 6.83 -42.40 46.22
C GLU A 847 7.04 -42.71 44.73
N PHE A 848 7.03 -44.01 44.42
CA PHE A 848 7.19 -44.54 43.08
C PHE A 848 6.00 -45.43 42.72
N VAL A 849 5.70 -45.48 41.42
CA VAL A 849 4.64 -46.32 40.86
C VAL A 849 5.20 -47.18 39.74
N VAL A 850 4.80 -48.45 39.73
CA VAL A 850 5.01 -49.33 38.58
C VAL A 850 3.65 -49.83 38.09
N VAL A 851 3.43 -49.67 36.78
CA VAL A 851 2.30 -50.30 36.09
C VAL A 851 2.86 -51.42 35.24
N MET A 852 2.67 -52.65 35.73
CA MET A 852 3.00 -53.84 34.96
C MET A 852 1.85 -54.16 34.02
N THR A 853 2.14 -54.22 32.71
CA THR A 853 1.13 -54.54 31.70
C THR A 853 1.19 -56.03 31.33
N ARG A 854 0.04 -56.57 30.89
CA ARG A 854 -0.13 -57.97 30.48
C ARG A 854 0.20 -58.96 31.61
N VAL A 855 -0.32 -58.69 32.81
CA VAL A 855 -0.15 -59.55 33.99
C VAL A 855 -1.49 -59.83 34.65
N ASN A 856 -1.54 -60.88 35.48
CA ASN A 856 -2.71 -61.27 36.26
C ASN A 856 -2.31 -61.81 37.64
N SER A 857 -3.29 -62.08 38.49
CA SER A 857 -3.12 -62.55 39.87
C SER A 857 -2.31 -63.85 40.04
N SER A 858 -2.13 -64.66 38.99
CA SER A 858 -1.26 -65.85 39.07
C SER A 858 0.23 -65.48 39.22
N MET A 859 0.60 -64.25 38.86
CA MET A 859 1.98 -63.74 38.92
C MET A 859 2.34 -63.07 40.26
N ARG A 860 1.47 -63.18 41.28
CA ARG A 860 1.69 -62.63 42.64
C ARG A 860 3.05 -62.99 43.23
N GLN A 861 3.48 -64.24 43.07
CA GLN A 861 4.78 -64.69 43.61
C GLN A 861 5.96 -64.04 42.89
N LEU A 862 5.87 -63.84 41.57
CA LEU A 862 6.91 -63.17 40.78
C LEU A 862 7.11 -61.71 41.22
N VAL A 863 6.02 -60.98 41.46
CA VAL A 863 6.08 -59.60 41.97
C VAL A 863 6.73 -59.58 43.35
N ARG A 864 6.32 -60.48 44.24
CA ARG A 864 6.91 -60.62 45.58
C ARG A 864 8.41 -60.90 45.54
N ASP A 865 8.85 -61.80 44.65
CA ASP A 865 10.26 -62.16 44.50
C ASP A 865 11.09 -60.97 43.97
N LYS A 866 10.55 -60.17 43.03
CA LYS A 866 11.19 -58.94 42.53
C LYS A 866 11.38 -57.92 43.65
N ILE A 867 10.33 -57.65 44.43
CA ILE A 867 10.39 -56.68 45.53
C ILE A 867 11.32 -57.14 46.65
N ASN A 868 11.27 -58.43 47.03
CA ASN A 868 12.17 -58.99 48.04
C ASN A 868 13.63 -58.88 47.62
N ARG A 869 13.93 -59.11 46.34
CA ARG A 869 15.28 -58.94 45.79
C ARG A 869 15.74 -57.49 45.83
N MET A 870 14.87 -56.54 45.46
CA MET A 870 15.19 -55.10 45.56
C MET A 870 15.47 -54.70 47.02
N ASN A 871 14.63 -55.17 47.96
CA ASN A 871 14.79 -54.92 49.39
C ASN A 871 16.08 -55.50 49.97
N ASP A 872 16.49 -56.71 49.55
CA ASP A 872 17.74 -57.33 49.98
C ASP A 872 18.97 -56.52 49.52
N ILE A 873 18.95 -56.02 48.28
CA ILE A 873 20.02 -55.18 47.72
C ILE A 873 20.10 -53.82 48.42
N LEU A 874 18.95 -53.20 48.73
CA LEU A 874 18.90 -51.88 49.39
C LEU A 874 19.28 -51.92 50.87
N GLN A 875 19.10 -53.07 51.54
CA GLN A 875 19.49 -53.26 52.94
C GLN A 875 20.95 -53.66 53.10
N HIS A 876 21.56 -54.20 52.05
CA HIS A 876 22.98 -54.54 52.00
C HIS A 876 23.67 -53.80 50.83
N PRO A 877 23.68 -52.45 50.85
CA PRO A 877 24.28 -51.68 49.79
C PRO A 877 25.78 -52.01 49.69
N LYS A 878 26.26 -52.22 48.47
CA LYS A 878 27.71 -52.42 48.18
C LYS A 878 28.46 -51.10 48.04
N ASP A 879 27.71 -50.00 48.03
CA ASP A 879 28.17 -48.62 47.90
C ASP A 879 28.04 -47.93 49.27
N ASP A 880 28.69 -46.78 49.50
CA ASP A 880 28.65 -46.03 50.78
C ASP A 880 27.28 -45.39 51.13
N LEU A 881 26.18 -45.95 50.62
CA LEU A 881 24.82 -45.49 50.87
C LEU A 881 24.26 -46.11 52.16
N PRO A 882 23.41 -45.37 52.90
CA PRO A 882 22.75 -45.92 54.08
C PRO A 882 21.78 -47.05 53.69
N PRO A 883 21.66 -48.10 54.52
CA PRO A 883 20.71 -49.18 54.25
C PRO A 883 19.28 -48.67 54.38
N VAL A 884 18.46 -48.92 53.35
CA VAL A 884 17.04 -48.55 53.31
C VAL A 884 16.17 -49.74 52.91
N SER A 885 14.87 -49.66 53.18
CA SER A 885 13.88 -50.64 52.73
C SER A 885 12.74 -49.95 51.97
N LEU A 886 12.02 -50.76 51.21
CA LEU A 886 10.82 -50.38 50.47
C LEU A 886 9.61 -51.07 51.09
N SER A 887 8.57 -50.29 51.33
CA SER A 887 7.22 -50.77 51.60
C SER A 887 6.43 -50.73 50.29
N VAL A 888 5.77 -51.83 49.93
CA VAL A 888 5.15 -51.98 48.60
C VAL A 888 3.73 -52.52 48.69
N GLY A 889 2.76 -51.77 48.17
CA GLY A 889 1.38 -52.21 47.97
C GLY A 889 1.14 -52.62 46.53
N VAL A 890 0.45 -53.75 46.31
CA VAL A 890 0.17 -54.27 44.96
C VAL A 890 -1.31 -54.60 44.81
N ALA A 891 -1.92 -54.12 43.73
CA ALA A 891 -3.25 -54.53 43.29
C ALA A 891 -3.21 -55.03 41.84
N PHE A 892 -3.89 -56.16 41.59
CA PHE A 892 -4.07 -56.70 40.25
C PHE A 892 -5.45 -56.31 39.70
N SER A 893 -5.59 -56.18 38.38
CA SER A 893 -6.87 -55.90 37.74
C SER A 893 -7.92 -56.98 38.03
N ASP A 894 -7.50 -58.25 38.16
CA ASP A 894 -8.33 -59.43 38.46
C ASP A 894 -8.42 -59.78 39.97
N ARG A 895 -8.25 -58.79 40.86
CA ARG A 895 -8.30 -58.98 42.31
C ARG A 895 -9.67 -59.36 42.85
N GLU A 896 -9.68 -60.10 43.96
CA GLU A 896 -10.89 -60.50 44.68
C GLU A 896 -11.33 -59.39 45.65
N ASN A 897 -12.64 -59.11 45.69
CA ASN A 897 -13.27 -58.10 46.58
C ASN A 897 -12.66 -56.68 46.50
N PRO A 898 -12.70 -55.99 45.34
CA PRO A 898 -12.20 -54.62 45.23
C PRO A 898 -13.00 -53.64 46.11
N GLU A 899 -12.31 -52.76 46.83
CA GLU A 899 -12.92 -51.74 47.71
C GLU A 899 -12.98 -50.36 47.03
N GLY A 900 -12.23 -50.16 45.94
CA GLY A 900 -12.26 -48.95 45.12
C GLY A 900 -11.64 -49.13 43.72
N ASP A 901 -11.03 -48.06 43.20
CA ASP A 901 -10.20 -48.18 42.01
C ASP A 901 -8.89 -48.93 42.32
N ILE A 902 -8.16 -49.34 41.27
CA ILE A 902 -6.94 -50.13 41.45
C ILE A 902 -5.85 -49.36 42.23
N PHE A 903 -5.88 -48.02 42.19
CA PHE A 903 -4.97 -47.17 42.95
C PHE A 903 -5.29 -47.21 44.45
N HIS A 904 -6.56 -47.04 44.80
CA HIS A 904 -7.06 -47.15 46.16
C HIS A 904 -6.74 -48.50 46.79
N ASP A 905 -6.97 -49.59 46.05
CA ASP A 905 -6.72 -50.93 46.57
C ASP A 905 -5.20 -51.23 46.72
N ALA A 906 -4.36 -50.66 45.84
CA ALA A 906 -2.90 -50.74 46.00
C ALA A 906 -2.41 -49.90 47.19
N ASP A 907 -3.01 -48.74 47.43
CA ASP A 907 -2.69 -47.85 48.55
C ASP A 907 -3.10 -48.46 49.90
N ALA A 908 -4.28 -49.10 49.97
CA ALA A 908 -4.72 -49.86 51.14
C ALA A 908 -3.72 -50.99 51.48
N ALA A 909 -3.23 -51.72 50.46
CA ALA A 909 -2.20 -52.74 50.65
C ALA A 909 -0.86 -52.15 51.10
N LEU A 910 -0.47 -50.98 50.59
CA LEU A 910 0.74 -50.28 51.01
C LEU A 910 0.64 -49.85 52.48
N TYR A 911 -0.52 -49.34 52.89
CA TYR A 911 -0.81 -48.96 54.27
C TYR A 911 -0.68 -50.17 55.23
N GLU A 912 -1.16 -51.35 54.84
CA GLU A 912 -1.03 -52.58 55.63
C GLU A 912 0.45 -52.96 55.85
N VAL A 913 1.32 -52.83 54.83
CA VAL A 913 2.76 -53.05 54.99
C VAL A 913 3.36 -52.07 56.00
N LYS A 914 2.96 -50.79 55.92
CA LYS A 914 3.47 -49.74 56.81
C LYS A 914 3.08 -49.98 58.27
N GLU A 915 1.87 -50.47 58.54
CA GLU A 915 1.41 -50.84 59.89
C GLU A 915 2.03 -52.15 60.42
N ALA A 916 2.33 -53.10 59.53
CA ALA A 916 2.90 -54.40 59.89
C ALA A 916 4.41 -54.37 60.25
N GLY A 917 4.99 -53.17 60.40
CA GLY A 917 6.41 -52.98 60.72
C GLY A 917 7.28 -52.55 59.54
N ARG A 918 6.67 -52.20 58.39
CA ARG A 918 7.33 -51.79 57.13
C ARG A 918 8.20 -52.90 56.53
N LYS A 919 8.90 -52.62 55.41
CA LYS A 919 9.83 -53.56 54.75
C LYS A 919 9.14 -54.82 54.23
N GLY A 920 8.61 -54.74 53.01
CA GLY A 920 8.00 -55.89 52.36
C GLY A 920 6.95 -55.52 51.32
N CYS A 921 6.17 -56.51 50.90
CA CYS A 921 5.13 -56.34 49.90
C CYS A 921 3.84 -57.06 50.33
N VAL A 922 2.73 -56.34 50.37
CA VAL A 922 1.38 -56.89 50.54
C VAL A 922 0.65 -56.77 49.20
N ILE A 923 -0.11 -57.83 48.88
CA ILE A 923 -0.93 -57.88 47.69
C ILE A 923 -2.39 -57.87 48.14
N PHE A 924 -3.14 -56.89 47.65
CA PHE A 924 -4.56 -56.71 47.97
C PHE A 924 -5.37 -57.98 47.64
N GLY A 925 -6.28 -58.37 48.54
CA GLY A 925 -7.16 -59.53 48.39
C GLY A 925 -6.50 -60.90 48.63
N SER A 926 -5.23 -60.96 49.07
CA SER A 926 -4.58 -62.22 49.44
C SER A 926 -4.86 -62.53 50.92
N PRO A 927 -5.29 -63.75 51.32
CA PRO A 927 -5.48 -64.07 52.72
C PRO A 927 -4.16 -63.93 53.48
N ALA A 928 -4.19 -63.20 54.60
CA ALA A 928 -3.03 -62.96 55.46
C ALA A 928 -2.31 -64.28 55.78
N GLY A 929 -1.17 -64.50 55.14
CA GLY A 929 -0.32 -65.65 55.41
C GLY A 929 0.21 -65.56 56.83
N ASN A 930 -0.11 -66.56 57.64
CA ASN A 930 0.33 -66.82 59.02
C ASN A 930 1.52 -65.97 59.51
N LYS A 931 1.25 -65.16 60.55
CA LYS A 931 2.26 -64.77 61.54
C LYS A 931 2.98 -66.03 62.03
N LYS A 932 4.27 -66.15 61.73
CA LYS A 932 5.23 -66.94 62.50
C LYS A 932 6.54 -66.20 62.59
#